data_AF-A0AB36DHK1-F1
#
_entry.id   AF-A0AB36DHK1-F1
#
_cell.length_a   1.000
_cell.length_b   1.000
_cell.length_c   1.000
_cell.angle_alpha   90.00
_cell.angle_beta   90.00
_cell.angle_gamma   90.00
#
_symmetry.space_group_name_H-M   'P 1'
#
loop_
_entity.id
_entity.type
_entity.pdbx_description
1 polymer ?
#
loop_
_entity_poly.entity_id
_entity_poly.type
_entity_poly.pdbx_seq_one_letter_code
_entity_poly.pdbx_strand_id
1 'polypeptide(L)'
;MSIDKKRIGKILKVTAIGTGVTFLGLNMIAKKKKGDSVFEKEKDQKNPFAGKKVVFVEDESDEENADGVRGHLEAVGETKKSKGIYDRYIKRAIDVVLSFGGLVVLSPIYAGIAIAIKIDDPGPVFFTQKRVGQNKEFFKIHKFRSMKMSTPHDVPTHMLGDPDQYITRVGKFLRKHSLDELPQIWDIFIGNMSVIGPRPALWNQDVLIAEREKYHANDVKPGLTGWAQINGRDELEIPVKAKLDGEYVEKESLLFDIKCFLGTIGKVAKDDSVVEGGTGEKAKVCRQYTSGKSDRELIGNIGFGEPVIVNREKKIKVLITGANSYVGDSFRSYASIKYPNIEINTMDMIDSSWREKDFSLYDIVYHVAGIAHADVGNVDDATKAKYYKVNTELAIEVCKKSKENGVKEFIFMSSMIVYGDSASYRQRKVVDKYTVPSVSNFYGDSKLQADMAVRDMADENFKVIVLRPPMIYGKGSKGNYQVLAKFAKKSPIFPDIDNERSMLHIDNLCEFLCQIMLIQNVNQNATVLLPQNAEWTKTSEMVKEISRIRGKEIRLIRMLKLAVIVGSKISGKIGGLVNKAFGNLTYEHNLSSYEGIEYQQISLAESIVRTEGSREPLDKENPIEPSYNKPKALMLASVASMIDQFNMDNIQLLLDMGYDVDVVCNCKEGNTISEERIQKLIGRLKEKGVGVIHVPIPREITDVKRILYSLNMVKKLCDKNKYYLLHCHSPIGSVVARIAAIKARNKYKTKVIYTAHGFHFYKGAPKRNWLIFYPIEKICSFLTDVLITINKEDYEFAQKHMNAKNVYYVPGVGVDTKKFFIDGFDKNTKKSELKLGVDDIIVFSVGELNENKNQEVIVRAIAKLNNPKIHYLIAGQGKKEEELINLAEELGVNLHLLGYRTDIVELLNMSDIFAFSSYREGLSVALMEAMAAGLPCVVSRIRGNSDLIEDGRGGYLCEVNDIDTISEAINKLCDVEKQILLGTYNQSKIKKFDKKNVMEIMEQIYK
;
A
#
# COMPACT_ATOMS: atom_id res chain seq x y z
N MET A 1 -30.43 12.91 13.16
CA MET A 1 -31.71 12.50 12.55
C MET A 1 -32.00 11.07 12.93
N SER A 2 -33.18 10.81 13.51
CA SER A 2 -33.71 9.46 13.67
C SER A 2 -33.99 8.87 12.29
N ILE A 3 -33.32 7.78 11.94
CA ILE A 3 -33.63 7.01 10.73
C ILE A 3 -35.05 6.46 10.88
N ASP A 4 -35.90 6.69 9.88
CA ASP A 4 -37.29 6.23 9.87
C ASP A 4 -37.34 4.68 9.79
N LYS A 5 -37.38 4.06 10.97
CA LYS A 5 -37.40 2.61 11.17
C LYS A 5 -38.56 1.93 10.42
N LYS A 6 -39.67 2.65 10.14
CA LYS A 6 -40.82 2.08 9.42
C LYS A 6 -40.51 1.83 7.94
N ARG A 7 -39.75 2.72 7.29
CA ARG A 7 -39.40 2.59 5.87
C ARG A 7 -38.40 1.44 5.64
N ILE A 8 -37.43 1.29 6.53
CA ILE A 8 -36.49 0.15 6.53
C ILE A 8 -37.25 -1.16 6.80
N GLY A 9 -38.18 -1.17 7.76
CA GLY A 9 -39.02 -2.34 8.04
C GLY A 9 -39.87 -2.78 6.84
N LYS A 10 -40.41 -1.83 6.05
CA LYS A 10 -41.18 -2.13 4.84
C LYS A 10 -40.31 -2.72 3.74
N ILE A 11 -39.12 -2.16 3.51
CA ILE A 11 -38.14 -2.68 2.53
C ILE A 11 -37.71 -4.09 2.93
N LEU A 12 -37.32 -4.31 4.20
CA LEU A 12 -36.92 -5.63 4.69
C LEU A 12 -38.03 -6.67 4.53
N LYS A 13 -39.30 -6.32 4.79
CA LYS A 13 -40.43 -7.22 4.59
C LYS A 13 -40.65 -7.57 3.11
N VAL A 14 -40.63 -6.59 2.22
CA VAL A 14 -40.80 -6.83 0.77
C VAL A 14 -39.67 -7.69 0.22
N THR A 15 -38.42 -7.41 0.60
CA THR A 15 -37.27 -8.21 0.20
C THR A 15 -37.34 -9.64 0.76
N ALA A 16 -37.76 -9.82 2.02
CA ALA A 16 -37.90 -11.15 2.62
C ALA A 16 -38.97 -12.01 1.93
N ILE A 17 -40.12 -11.41 1.59
CA ILE A 17 -41.20 -12.10 0.85
C ILE A 17 -40.72 -12.48 -0.56
N GLY A 18 -40.11 -11.55 -1.29
CA GLY A 18 -39.60 -11.82 -2.65
C GLY A 18 -38.52 -12.92 -2.66
N THR A 19 -37.63 -12.92 -1.67
CA THR A 19 -36.58 -13.93 -1.52
C THR A 19 -37.19 -15.32 -1.23
N GLY A 20 -38.20 -15.38 -0.34
CA GLY A 20 -38.89 -16.62 -0.01
C GLY A 20 -39.63 -17.25 -1.20
N VAL A 21 -40.34 -16.45 -1.98
CA VAL A 21 -41.02 -16.92 -3.21
C VAL A 21 -40.01 -17.44 -4.24
N THR A 22 -38.91 -16.71 -4.43
CA THR A 22 -37.83 -17.12 -5.35
C THR A 22 -37.19 -18.44 -4.93
N PHE A 23 -36.96 -18.62 -3.62
CA PHE A 23 -36.42 -19.87 -3.06
C PHE A 23 -37.35 -21.07 -3.33
N LEU A 24 -38.65 -20.92 -3.08
CA LEU A 24 -39.63 -21.97 -3.32
C LEU A 24 -39.72 -22.34 -4.81
N GLY A 25 -39.76 -21.34 -5.69
CA GLY A 25 -39.79 -21.55 -7.14
C GLY A 25 -38.55 -22.29 -7.64
N LEU A 26 -37.35 -21.85 -7.24
CA LEU A 26 -36.11 -22.52 -7.62
C LEU A 26 -36.02 -23.95 -7.07
N ASN A 27 -36.48 -24.19 -5.84
CA ASN A 27 -36.47 -25.54 -5.25
C ASN A 27 -37.42 -26.50 -5.99
N MET A 28 -38.58 -26.03 -6.47
CA MET A 28 -39.46 -26.81 -7.34
C MET A 28 -38.79 -27.16 -8.67
N ILE A 29 -38.10 -26.20 -9.30
CA ILE A 29 -37.33 -26.42 -10.53
C ILE A 29 -36.21 -27.44 -10.29
N ALA A 30 -35.47 -27.30 -9.20
CA ALA A 30 -34.39 -28.22 -8.82
C ALA A 30 -34.89 -29.66 -8.66
N LYS A 31 -36.02 -29.86 -7.97
CA LYS A 31 -36.65 -31.19 -7.84
C LYS A 31 -37.03 -31.78 -9.19
N LYS A 32 -37.61 -30.98 -10.10
CA LYS A 32 -37.99 -31.44 -11.45
C LYS A 32 -36.78 -31.78 -12.31
N LYS A 33 -35.68 -31.03 -12.17
CA LYS A 33 -34.45 -31.19 -12.97
C LYS A 33 -33.48 -32.23 -12.44
N LYS A 34 -33.62 -32.68 -11.18
CA LYS A 34 -32.71 -33.67 -10.57
C LYS A 34 -32.58 -34.95 -11.38
N GLY A 35 -33.71 -35.52 -11.83
CA GLY A 35 -33.72 -36.76 -12.63
C GLY A 35 -33.12 -36.61 -14.04
N ASP A 36 -33.01 -35.39 -14.57
CA ASP A 36 -32.35 -35.12 -15.86
C ASP A 36 -30.83 -34.90 -15.70
N SER A 37 -30.39 -34.58 -14.47
CA SER A 37 -29.00 -34.26 -14.15
C SER A 37 -28.14 -35.48 -13.78
N VAL A 38 -28.80 -36.62 -13.56
CA VAL A 38 -28.21 -37.93 -13.29
C VAL A 38 -28.63 -38.85 -14.43
N PHE A 39 -27.80 -39.80 -14.84
CA PHE A 39 -28.07 -40.70 -15.97
C PHE A 39 -29.11 -41.79 -15.63
N GLU A 40 -30.17 -41.46 -14.90
CA GLU A 40 -31.23 -42.41 -14.50
C GLU A 40 -32.01 -42.93 -15.71
N LYS A 41 -32.26 -42.06 -16.70
CA LYS A 41 -33.04 -42.34 -17.93
C LYS A 41 -32.18 -42.92 -19.07
N GLU A 42 -30.85 -42.81 -18.99
CA GLU A 42 -29.88 -43.23 -20.02
C GLU A 42 -29.09 -44.46 -19.48
N LYS A 43 -29.67 -45.67 -19.60
CA LYS A 43 -29.15 -46.89 -18.93
C LYS A 43 -27.74 -47.27 -19.37
N ASP A 44 -27.41 -47.06 -20.64
CA ASP A 44 -26.11 -47.26 -21.29
C ASP A 44 -25.04 -46.30 -20.76
N GLN A 45 -25.44 -45.15 -20.22
CA GLN A 45 -24.54 -44.15 -19.66
C GLN A 45 -24.36 -44.26 -18.15
N LYS A 46 -24.90 -45.30 -17.49
CA LYS A 46 -24.68 -45.53 -16.06
C LYS A 46 -23.30 -46.11 -15.80
N ASN A 47 -22.70 -45.74 -14.66
CA ASN A 47 -21.43 -46.33 -14.26
C ASN A 47 -21.65 -47.81 -13.87
N PRO A 48 -21.01 -48.80 -14.53
CA PRO A 48 -21.12 -50.22 -14.15
C PRO A 48 -20.54 -50.52 -12.75
N PHE A 49 -19.73 -49.61 -12.21
CA PHE A 49 -19.12 -49.69 -10.87
C PHE A 49 -19.90 -48.92 -9.80
N ALA A 50 -21.07 -48.36 -10.12
CA ALA A 50 -21.90 -47.66 -9.13
C ALA A 50 -22.23 -48.58 -7.95
N GLY A 51 -21.86 -48.16 -6.74
CA GLY A 51 -22.07 -48.92 -5.50
C GLY A 51 -21.16 -50.14 -5.30
N LYS A 52 -20.17 -50.38 -6.18
CA LYS A 52 -19.19 -51.47 -6.04
C LYS A 52 -17.85 -50.95 -5.54
N LYS A 53 -17.07 -51.77 -4.84
CA LYS A 53 -15.65 -51.51 -4.57
C LYS A 53 -14.84 -51.85 -5.81
N VAL A 54 -13.84 -51.03 -6.12
CA VAL A 54 -13.01 -51.21 -7.32
C VAL A 54 -11.52 -51.16 -7.00
N VAL A 55 -10.74 -51.87 -7.80
CA VAL A 55 -9.28 -51.76 -7.87
C VAL A 55 -8.87 -51.50 -9.33
N PHE A 56 -7.71 -50.90 -9.52
CA PHE A 56 -7.12 -50.72 -10.83
C PHE A 56 -6.23 -51.92 -11.15
N VAL A 57 -6.38 -52.48 -12.35
CA VAL A 57 -5.56 -53.57 -12.88
C VAL A 57 -4.82 -53.04 -14.10
N GLU A 58 -3.49 -53.04 -14.03
CA GLU A 58 -2.63 -52.66 -15.17
C GLU A 58 -2.70 -53.74 -16.26
N ASP A 59 -2.96 -53.32 -17.49
CA ASP A 59 -2.99 -54.19 -18.67
C ASP A 59 -2.46 -53.40 -19.87
N GLU A 60 -1.34 -53.83 -20.45
CA GLU A 60 -0.71 -53.14 -21.58
C GLU A 60 -1.52 -53.19 -22.88
N SER A 61 -2.48 -54.12 -22.97
CA SER A 61 -3.38 -54.29 -24.12
C SER A 61 -4.55 -53.31 -24.13
N ASP A 62 -4.82 -52.64 -23.00
CA ASP A 62 -5.85 -51.62 -22.89
C ASP A 62 -5.42 -50.27 -23.47
N GLU A 63 -6.41 -49.45 -23.82
CA GLU A 63 -6.18 -48.04 -24.17
C GLU A 63 -5.69 -47.24 -22.95
N GLU A 64 -4.90 -46.20 -23.21
CA GLU A 64 -4.43 -45.30 -22.16
C GLU A 64 -5.62 -44.48 -21.59
N ASN A 65 -5.84 -44.60 -20.29
CA ASN A 65 -6.90 -43.87 -19.60
C ASN A 65 -6.49 -42.40 -19.34
N ALA A 66 -7.40 -41.59 -18.80
CA ALA A 66 -7.12 -40.16 -18.61
C ALA A 66 -6.07 -39.83 -17.53
N ASP A 67 -5.62 -40.83 -16.77
CA ASP A 67 -4.51 -40.71 -15.81
C ASP A 67 -3.14 -41.01 -16.46
N GLY A 68 -3.09 -41.37 -17.75
CA GLY A 68 -1.86 -41.63 -18.51
C GLY A 68 -1.32 -43.05 -18.37
N VAL A 69 -2.16 -44.01 -17.96
CA VAL A 69 -1.78 -45.40 -17.70
C VAL A 69 -2.71 -46.34 -18.48
N ARG A 70 -2.20 -47.51 -18.90
CA ARG A 70 -2.99 -48.56 -19.56
C ARG A 70 -3.50 -49.58 -18.55
N GLY A 71 -4.79 -49.85 -18.57
CA GLY A 71 -5.47 -50.76 -17.64
C GLY A 71 -6.91 -50.33 -17.36
N HIS A 72 -7.64 -51.14 -16.58
CA HIS A 72 -9.06 -50.94 -16.31
C HIS A 72 -9.43 -51.14 -14.83
N LEU A 73 -10.67 -50.77 -14.48
CA LEU A 73 -11.24 -51.03 -13.15
C LEU A 73 -11.87 -52.41 -13.07
N GLU A 74 -11.58 -53.14 -11.99
CA GLU A 74 -12.27 -54.39 -11.64
C GLU A 74 -13.08 -54.25 -10.36
N ALA A 75 -14.27 -54.84 -10.32
CA ALA A 75 -15.12 -54.84 -9.14
C ALA A 75 -14.72 -55.96 -8.17
N VAL A 76 -14.34 -55.59 -6.94
CA VAL A 76 -13.86 -56.52 -5.90
C VAL A 76 -14.82 -56.68 -4.72
N GLY A 77 -16.00 -56.07 -4.77
CA GLY A 77 -17.05 -56.22 -3.75
C GLY A 77 -18.12 -55.14 -3.81
N GLU A 78 -18.98 -55.09 -2.79
CA GLU A 78 -19.99 -54.03 -2.63
C GLU A 78 -19.54 -52.94 -1.64
N THR A 79 -19.87 -51.68 -1.94
CA THR A 79 -19.62 -50.54 -1.06
C THR A 79 -20.81 -50.33 -0.13
N LYS A 80 -20.59 -50.31 1.20
CA LYS A 80 -21.66 -50.07 2.18
C LYS A 80 -22.00 -48.57 2.27
N LYS A 81 -23.28 -48.22 2.05
CA LYS A 81 -23.81 -46.86 2.23
C LYS A 81 -23.83 -46.48 3.72
N SER A 82 -22.84 -45.74 4.19
CA SER A 82 -22.86 -45.14 5.53
C SER A 82 -22.79 -43.62 5.40
N LYS A 83 -23.86 -42.91 5.82
CA LYS A 83 -23.85 -41.46 5.97
C LYS A 83 -23.98 -41.11 7.43
N GLY A 84 -23.08 -40.25 7.93
CA GLY A 84 -23.26 -39.57 9.20
C GLY A 84 -24.45 -38.60 9.18
N ILE A 85 -24.94 -38.23 10.36
CA ILE A 85 -26.02 -37.23 10.54
C ILE A 85 -25.62 -35.87 9.93
N TYR A 86 -24.33 -35.53 10.00
CA TYR A 86 -23.78 -34.29 9.47
C TYR A 86 -23.94 -34.18 7.94
N ASP A 87 -23.40 -35.12 7.15
CA ASP A 87 -23.51 -35.12 5.67
C ASP A 87 -24.97 -35.08 5.22
N ARG A 88 -25.82 -35.91 5.84
CA ARG A 88 -27.20 -36.12 5.37
C ARG A 88 -28.09 -34.89 5.53
N TYR A 89 -28.00 -34.21 6.67
CA TYR A 89 -28.96 -33.15 7.02
C TYR A 89 -28.30 -31.78 7.15
N ILE A 90 -27.25 -31.67 7.97
CA ILE A 90 -26.65 -30.38 8.34
C ILE A 90 -25.92 -29.79 7.14
N LYS A 91 -25.00 -30.57 6.56
CA LYS A 91 -24.21 -30.16 5.40
C LYS A 91 -25.11 -29.86 4.20
N ARG A 92 -26.11 -30.70 3.96
CA ARG A 92 -27.08 -30.46 2.89
C ARG A 92 -27.87 -29.16 3.08
N ALA A 93 -28.28 -28.83 4.30
CA ALA A 93 -28.97 -27.56 4.57
C ALA A 93 -28.06 -26.36 4.26
N ILE A 94 -26.80 -26.44 4.66
CA ILE A 94 -25.78 -25.41 4.38
C ILE A 94 -25.56 -25.26 2.88
N ASP A 95 -25.39 -26.36 2.15
CA ASP A 95 -25.21 -26.36 0.70
C ASP A 95 -26.36 -25.62 0.01
N VAL A 96 -27.62 -25.91 0.38
CA VAL A 96 -28.80 -25.28 -0.21
C VAL A 96 -28.83 -23.78 0.07
N VAL A 97 -28.54 -23.35 1.30
CA VAL A 97 -28.53 -21.93 1.68
C VAL A 97 -27.41 -21.17 0.97
N LEU A 98 -26.19 -21.71 0.97
CA LEU A 98 -25.03 -21.07 0.35
C LEU A 98 -25.16 -21.02 -1.17
N SER A 99 -25.60 -22.10 -1.81
CA SER A 99 -25.79 -22.13 -3.27
C SER A 99 -26.93 -21.24 -3.72
N PHE A 100 -28.05 -21.18 -3.00
CA PHE A 100 -29.13 -20.22 -3.29
C PHE A 100 -28.65 -18.77 -3.16
N GLY A 101 -27.98 -18.43 -2.06
CA GLY A 101 -27.39 -17.11 -1.89
C GLY A 101 -26.39 -16.76 -2.99
N GLY A 102 -25.55 -17.72 -3.38
CA GLY A 102 -24.62 -17.59 -4.50
C GLY A 102 -25.32 -17.32 -5.83
N LEU A 103 -26.36 -18.10 -6.18
CA LEU A 103 -27.14 -17.91 -7.42
C LEU A 103 -27.81 -16.54 -7.48
N VAL A 104 -28.35 -16.04 -6.36
CA VAL A 104 -29.00 -14.72 -6.31
C VAL A 104 -27.97 -13.59 -6.44
N VAL A 105 -26.92 -13.60 -5.61
CA VAL A 105 -25.90 -12.55 -5.56
C VAL A 105 -25.10 -12.48 -6.86
N LEU A 106 -24.78 -13.62 -7.46
CA LEU A 106 -23.98 -13.69 -8.69
C LEU A 106 -24.85 -13.54 -9.95
N SER A 107 -26.18 -13.48 -9.86
CA SER A 107 -27.07 -13.42 -11.05
C SER A 107 -26.70 -12.32 -12.08
N PRO A 108 -26.26 -11.09 -11.71
CA PRO A 108 -25.83 -10.11 -12.71
C PRO A 108 -24.54 -10.55 -13.44
N ILE A 109 -23.64 -11.23 -12.73
CA ILE A 109 -22.40 -11.77 -13.29
C ILE A 109 -22.71 -12.92 -14.24
N TYR A 110 -23.62 -13.83 -13.86
CA TYR A 110 -24.10 -14.90 -14.75
C TYR A 110 -24.69 -14.34 -16.05
N ALA A 111 -25.51 -13.29 -15.96
CA ALA A 111 -26.10 -12.64 -17.12
C ALA A 111 -25.02 -12.02 -18.03
N GLY A 112 -24.05 -11.30 -17.46
CA GLY A 112 -22.95 -10.70 -18.20
C GLY A 112 -22.08 -11.75 -18.92
N ILE A 113 -21.71 -12.83 -18.23
CA ILE A 113 -20.93 -13.93 -18.82
C ILE A 113 -21.73 -14.64 -19.92
N ALA A 114 -23.03 -14.88 -19.71
CA ALA A 114 -23.89 -15.52 -20.70
C ALA A 114 -23.97 -14.69 -21.99
N ILE A 115 -24.11 -13.37 -21.88
CA ILE A 115 -24.08 -12.45 -23.02
C ILE A 115 -22.72 -12.51 -23.72
N ALA A 116 -21.61 -12.44 -22.98
CA ALA A 116 -20.26 -12.49 -23.54
C ALA A 116 -19.99 -13.78 -24.31
N ILE A 117 -20.38 -14.95 -23.76
CA ILE A 117 -20.25 -16.25 -24.43
C ILE A 117 -21.09 -16.30 -25.71
N LYS A 118 -22.30 -15.73 -25.70
CA LYS A 118 -23.20 -15.74 -26.86
C LYS A 118 -22.69 -14.84 -27.99
N ILE A 119 -22.02 -13.75 -27.64
CA ILE A 119 -21.39 -12.83 -28.60
C ILE A 119 -20.13 -13.44 -29.21
N ASP A 120 -19.29 -14.11 -28.40
CA ASP A 120 -17.98 -14.62 -28.84
C ASP A 120 -18.07 -15.88 -29.74
N ASP A 121 -18.99 -16.81 -29.42
CA ASP A 121 -19.26 -18.00 -30.24
C ASP A 121 -20.75 -18.36 -30.14
N PRO A 122 -21.63 -18.04 -31.10
CA PRO A 122 -23.06 -18.30 -30.97
C PRO A 122 -23.40 -19.79 -30.71
N GLY A 123 -24.11 -20.07 -29.60
CA GLY A 123 -24.55 -21.44 -29.25
C GLY A 123 -25.08 -21.54 -27.81
N PRO A 124 -25.14 -22.74 -27.21
CA PRO A 124 -25.50 -22.92 -25.81
C PRO A 124 -24.51 -22.23 -24.86
N VAL A 125 -25.01 -21.56 -23.83
CA VAL A 125 -24.16 -20.86 -22.84
C VAL A 125 -23.43 -21.84 -21.92
N PHE A 126 -24.10 -22.94 -21.57
CA PHE A 126 -23.57 -23.96 -20.68
C PHE A 126 -22.99 -25.13 -21.45
N PHE A 127 -21.89 -25.65 -20.94
CA PHE A 127 -21.28 -26.92 -21.32
C PHE A 127 -21.53 -27.94 -20.21
N THR A 128 -21.86 -29.18 -20.58
CA THR A 128 -22.08 -30.27 -19.63
C THR A 128 -21.15 -31.43 -19.91
N GLN A 129 -20.57 -32.03 -18.86
CA GLN A 129 -19.64 -33.16 -18.99
C GLN A 129 -20.01 -34.28 -18.01
N LYS A 130 -19.72 -35.54 -18.39
CA LYS A 130 -19.88 -36.70 -17.51
C LYS A 130 -18.80 -36.71 -16.41
N ARG A 131 -19.23 -36.84 -15.14
CA ARG A 131 -18.35 -36.87 -13.96
C ARG A 131 -18.75 -37.94 -12.96
N VAL A 132 -17.77 -38.39 -12.17
CA VAL A 132 -17.95 -39.33 -11.07
C VAL A 132 -18.48 -38.60 -9.84
N GLY A 133 -19.65 -39.02 -9.37
CA GLY A 133 -20.31 -38.54 -8.16
C GLY A 133 -20.19 -39.50 -6.98
N GLN A 134 -21.04 -39.28 -5.99
CA GLN A 134 -21.09 -40.10 -4.78
C GLN A 134 -21.35 -41.59 -5.13
N ASN A 135 -20.63 -42.49 -4.48
CA ASN A 135 -20.63 -43.94 -4.73
C ASN A 135 -20.34 -44.31 -6.19
N LYS A 136 -19.57 -43.46 -6.88
CA LYS A 136 -19.21 -43.59 -8.29
C LYS A 136 -20.40 -43.46 -9.27
N GLU A 137 -21.56 -43.00 -8.82
CA GLU A 137 -22.69 -42.70 -9.73
C GLU A 137 -22.33 -41.53 -10.65
N PHE A 138 -22.63 -41.61 -11.94
CA PHE A 138 -22.35 -40.52 -12.86
C PHE A 138 -23.40 -39.40 -12.76
N PHE A 139 -22.94 -38.16 -12.92
CA PHE A 139 -23.80 -36.99 -13.07
C PHE A 139 -23.27 -36.03 -14.14
N LYS A 140 -24.13 -35.13 -14.61
CA LYS A 140 -23.78 -34.07 -15.57
C LYS A 140 -23.33 -32.84 -14.79
N ILE A 141 -22.05 -32.47 -14.90
CA ILE A 141 -21.51 -31.23 -14.30
C ILE A 141 -21.77 -30.05 -15.23
N HIS A 142 -22.20 -28.90 -14.70
CA HIS A 142 -22.44 -27.68 -15.47
C HIS A 142 -21.24 -26.74 -15.41
N LYS A 143 -20.79 -26.25 -16.57
CA LYS A 143 -19.79 -25.20 -16.72
C LYS A 143 -20.27 -24.15 -17.70
N PHE A 144 -19.68 -22.96 -17.65
CA PHE A 144 -19.79 -22.04 -18.78
C PHE A 144 -18.96 -22.57 -19.95
N ARG A 145 -19.50 -22.50 -21.15
CA ARG A 145 -18.78 -22.94 -22.34
C ARG A 145 -17.60 -22.00 -22.60
N SER A 146 -16.39 -22.54 -22.49
CA SER A 146 -15.13 -21.84 -22.75
C SER A 146 -14.47 -22.24 -24.09
N MET A 147 -14.95 -23.31 -24.73
CA MET A 147 -14.42 -23.84 -25.98
C MET A 147 -15.43 -23.65 -27.12
N LYS A 148 -14.94 -23.65 -28.37
CA LYS A 148 -15.75 -23.50 -29.58
C LYS A 148 -16.72 -24.67 -29.75
N MET A 149 -17.84 -24.45 -30.43
CA MET A 149 -18.79 -25.54 -30.78
C MET A 149 -18.18 -26.67 -31.62
N SER A 150 -17.07 -26.43 -32.31
CA SER A 150 -16.39 -27.43 -33.14
C SER A 150 -15.49 -28.40 -32.34
N THR A 151 -15.38 -28.25 -31.02
CA THR A 151 -14.54 -29.11 -30.18
C THR A 151 -15.18 -30.50 -29.96
N PRO A 152 -14.41 -31.60 -30.06
CA PRO A 152 -14.90 -32.93 -29.68
C PRO A 152 -15.48 -32.96 -28.27
N HIS A 153 -16.70 -33.49 -28.13
CA HIS A 153 -17.40 -33.53 -26.83
C HIS A 153 -16.82 -34.64 -25.93
N ASP A 154 -16.84 -34.42 -24.61
CA ASP A 154 -16.41 -35.37 -23.58
C ASP A 154 -14.95 -35.87 -23.62
N VAL A 155 -14.06 -35.20 -24.37
CA VAL A 155 -12.61 -35.45 -24.34
C VAL A 155 -11.91 -34.45 -23.40
N PRO A 156 -11.08 -34.91 -22.44
CA PRO A 156 -10.27 -34.04 -21.60
C PRO A 156 -9.33 -33.13 -22.40
N THR A 157 -9.15 -31.89 -21.93
CA THR A 157 -8.39 -30.86 -22.66
C THR A 157 -6.94 -31.24 -22.89
N HIS A 158 -6.29 -31.98 -21.97
CA HIS A 158 -4.92 -32.45 -22.12
C HIS A 158 -4.75 -33.59 -23.14
N MET A 159 -5.85 -34.25 -23.54
CA MET A 159 -5.87 -35.28 -24.59
C MET A 159 -6.18 -34.70 -25.98
N LEU A 160 -6.34 -33.38 -26.10
CA LEU A 160 -6.45 -32.70 -27.39
C LEU A 160 -5.03 -32.33 -27.86
N GLY A 161 -4.68 -32.67 -29.11
CA GLY A 161 -3.32 -32.44 -29.63
C GLY A 161 -2.87 -30.98 -29.61
N ASP A 162 -3.77 -30.05 -29.95
CA ASP A 162 -3.59 -28.61 -29.72
C ASP A 162 -4.86 -28.08 -29.02
N PRO A 163 -4.85 -27.90 -27.69
CA PRO A 163 -6.01 -27.45 -26.94
C PRO A 163 -6.33 -25.97 -27.15
N ASP A 164 -5.32 -25.14 -27.41
CA ASP A 164 -5.45 -23.68 -27.48
C ASP A 164 -6.28 -23.23 -28.70
N GLN A 165 -6.22 -23.98 -29.81
CA GLN A 165 -7.01 -23.67 -31.02
C GLN A 165 -8.53 -23.69 -30.77
N TYR A 166 -8.97 -24.47 -29.77
CA TYR A 166 -10.37 -24.71 -29.46
C TYR A 166 -10.91 -23.76 -28.38
N ILE A 167 -10.06 -22.99 -27.70
CA ILE A 167 -10.48 -22.06 -26.63
C ILE A 167 -10.94 -20.73 -27.24
N THR A 168 -12.11 -20.24 -26.79
CA THR A 168 -12.66 -18.93 -27.23
C THR A 168 -11.95 -17.76 -26.52
N ARG A 169 -12.12 -16.52 -27.00
CA ARG A 169 -11.46 -15.35 -26.37
C ARG A 169 -12.00 -15.10 -24.97
N VAL A 170 -13.33 -15.15 -24.83
CA VAL A 170 -14.03 -15.10 -23.54
C VAL A 170 -13.66 -16.34 -22.71
N GLY A 171 -13.60 -17.52 -23.33
CA GLY A 171 -13.20 -18.76 -22.67
C GLY A 171 -11.82 -18.71 -22.02
N LYS A 172 -10.84 -18.09 -22.68
CA LYS A 172 -9.48 -17.89 -22.13
C LYS A 172 -9.52 -17.06 -20.85
N PHE A 173 -10.35 -16.01 -20.82
CA PHE A 173 -10.57 -15.20 -19.60
C PHE A 173 -11.29 -16.01 -18.50
N LEU A 174 -12.35 -16.74 -18.86
CA LEU A 174 -13.12 -17.54 -17.90
C LEU A 174 -12.25 -18.59 -17.20
N ARG A 175 -11.43 -19.34 -17.96
CA ARG A 175 -10.52 -20.36 -17.43
C ARG A 175 -9.44 -19.78 -16.53
N LYS A 176 -8.82 -18.67 -16.95
CA LYS A 176 -7.77 -17.98 -16.19
C LYS A 176 -8.24 -17.61 -14.78
N HIS A 177 -9.50 -17.23 -14.63
CA HIS A 177 -10.09 -16.81 -13.36
C HIS A 177 -11.02 -17.86 -12.73
N SER A 178 -11.06 -19.09 -13.27
CA SER A 178 -11.96 -20.17 -12.85
C SER A 178 -13.45 -19.78 -12.82
N LEU A 179 -13.84 -18.77 -13.60
CA LEU A 179 -15.23 -18.32 -13.71
C LEU A 179 -16.08 -19.32 -14.50
N ASP A 180 -15.45 -20.19 -15.30
CA ASP A 180 -16.11 -21.26 -16.04
C ASP A 180 -16.81 -22.27 -15.13
N GLU A 181 -16.37 -22.40 -13.88
CA GLU A 181 -16.92 -23.35 -12.89
C GLU A 181 -18.11 -22.80 -12.10
N LEU A 182 -18.42 -21.50 -12.22
CA LEU A 182 -19.54 -20.90 -11.47
C LEU A 182 -20.85 -21.68 -11.62
N PRO A 183 -21.27 -22.17 -12.81
CA PRO A 183 -22.53 -22.90 -12.96
C PRO A 183 -22.63 -24.17 -12.10
N GLN A 184 -21.53 -24.71 -11.57
CA GLN A 184 -21.56 -25.82 -10.62
C GLN A 184 -22.27 -25.46 -9.30
N ILE A 185 -22.47 -24.17 -8.99
CA ILE A 185 -23.32 -23.75 -7.86
C ILE A 185 -24.76 -24.27 -8.05
N TRP A 186 -25.23 -24.38 -9.30
CA TRP A 186 -26.50 -25.04 -9.60
C TRP A 186 -26.45 -26.54 -9.27
N ASP A 187 -25.35 -27.23 -9.58
CA ASP A 187 -25.16 -28.65 -9.24
C ASP A 187 -25.16 -28.91 -7.73
N ILE A 188 -24.67 -27.94 -6.95
CA ILE A 188 -24.79 -27.94 -5.49
C ILE A 188 -26.25 -27.76 -5.08
N PHE A 189 -26.95 -26.77 -5.65
CA PHE A 189 -28.34 -26.49 -5.29
C PHE A 189 -29.28 -27.67 -5.59
N ILE A 190 -29.14 -28.33 -6.75
CA ILE A 190 -29.90 -29.55 -7.09
C ILE A 190 -29.41 -30.80 -6.35
N GLY A 191 -28.21 -30.74 -5.76
CA GLY A 191 -27.66 -31.73 -4.85
C GLY A 191 -26.88 -32.87 -5.51
N ASN A 192 -26.35 -32.66 -6.72
CA ASN A 192 -25.33 -33.52 -7.33
C ASN A 192 -23.97 -33.34 -6.65
N MET A 193 -23.67 -32.10 -6.27
CA MET A 193 -22.44 -31.71 -5.61
C MET A 193 -22.71 -31.14 -4.21
N SER A 194 -21.63 -30.88 -3.49
CA SER A 194 -21.55 -30.13 -2.24
C SER A 194 -20.68 -28.90 -2.44
N VAL A 195 -20.79 -27.88 -1.57
CA VAL A 195 -19.81 -26.78 -1.55
C VAL A 195 -18.43 -27.33 -1.26
N ILE A 196 -18.32 -28.20 -0.25
CA ILE A 196 -17.08 -28.84 0.19
C ILE A 196 -17.13 -30.35 -0.02
N GLY A 197 -16.13 -30.90 -0.69
CA GLY A 197 -15.95 -32.33 -0.95
C GLY A 197 -14.80 -32.60 -1.92
N PRO A 198 -14.45 -33.88 -2.17
CA PRO A 198 -13.45 -34.24 -3.18
C PRO A 198 -13.84 -33.68 -4.57
N ARG A 199 -12.90 -33.12 -5.32
CA ARG A 199 -13.20 -32.60 -6.67
C ARG A 199 -13.69 -33.75 -7.57
N PRO A 200 -14.76 -33.59 -8.36
CA PRO A 200 -15.33 -34.67 -9.17
C PRO A 200 -14.30 -35.18 -10.20
N ALA A 201 -14.01 -36.48 -10.17
CA ALA A 201 -13.13 -37.12 -11.16
C ALA A 201 -13.80 -37.17 -12.53
N LEU A 202 -12.98 -37.22 -13.59
CA LEU A 202 -13.47 -37.63 -14.90
C LEU A 202 -13.91 -39.10 -14.84
N TRP A 203 -14.81 -39.48 -15.75
CA TRP A 203 -15.36 -40.83 -15.80
C TRP A 203 -14.33 -41.90 -16.21
N ASN A 204 -13.22 -41.50 -16.83
CA ASN A 204 -12.14 -42.34 -17.34
C ASN A 204 -10.79 -42.13 -16.61
N GLN A 205 -10.83 -41.66 -15.36
CA GLN A 205 -9.66 -41.56 -14.48
C GLN A 205 -9.62 -42.75 -13.52
N ASP A 206 -9.34 -43.92 -14.07
CA ASP A 206 -9.47 -45.20 -13.37
C ASP A 206 -8.50 -45.32 -12.19
N VAL A 207 -7.27 -44.82 -12.33
CA VAL A 207 -6.27 -44.84 -11.25
C VAL A 207 -6.75 -43.95 -10.09
N LEU A 208 -7.22 -42.74 -10.37
CA LEU A 208 -7.74 -41.84 -9.33
C LEU A 208 -9.00 -42.40 -8.65
N ILE A 209 -9.90 -43.03 -9.42
CA ILE A 209 -11.13 -43.63 -8.89
C ILE A 209 -10.77 -44.79 -7.94
N ALA A 210 -9.90 -45.71 -8.36
CA ALA A 210 -9.43 -46.81 -7.53
C ALA A 210 -8.70 -46.30 -6.27
N GLU A 211 -7.86 -45.28 -6.42
CA GLU A 211 -7.07 -44.79 -5.28
C GLU A 211 -7.90 -44.06 -4.24
N ARG A 212 -8.95 -43.35 -4.67
CA ARG A 212 -9.95 -42.77 -3.77
C ARG A 212 -10.80 -43.83 -3.06
N GLU A 213 -10.97 -45.01 -3.66
CA GLU A 213 -11.72 -46.11 -3.04
C GLU A 213 -11.03 -46.60 -1.76
N LYS A 214 -9.68 -46.64 -1.74
CA LYS A 214 -8.88 -47.04 -0.58
C LYS A 214 -9.13 -46.18 0.66
N TYR A 215 -9.56 -44.93 0.47
CA TYR A 215 -9.77 -43.96 1.54
C TYR A 215 -11.22 -43.47 1.68
N HIS A 216 -12.19 -44.19 1.10
CA HIS A 216 -13.61 -43.83 1.17
C HIS A 216 -13.97 -42.47 0.56
N ALA A 217 -13.08 -41.86 -0.22
CA ALA A 217 -13.31 -40.55 -0.83
C ALA A 217 -14.44 -40.56 -1.88
N ASN A 218 -14.69 -41.72 -2.50
CA ASN A 218 -15.81 -41.91 -3.42
C ASN A 218 -17.17 -42.01 -2.70
N ASP A 219 -17.20 -42.18 -1.38
CA ASP A 219 -18.42 -42.43 -0.61
C ASP A 219 -19.18 -41.13 -0.26
N VAL A 220 -18.57 -39.96 -0.45
CA VAL A 220 -19.14 -38.63 -0.18
C VAL A 220 -19.48 -37.88 -1.47
N LYS A 221 -20.27 -36.80 -1.37
CA LYS A 221 -20.56 -35.98 -2.56
C LYS A 221 -19.30 -35.23 -3.02
N PRO A 222 -19.07 -35.13 -4.34
CA PRO A 222 -18.00 -34.29 -4.83
C PRO A 222 -18.26 -32.82 -4.52
N GLY A 223 -17.18 -32.07 -4.34
CA GLY A 223 -17.19 -30.65 -4.00
C GLY A 223 -16.82 -29.75 -5.17
N LEU A 224 -17.33 -28.51 -5.16
CA LEU A 224 -16.75 -27.42 -5.96
C LEU A 224 -15.33 -27.08 -5.46
N THR A 225 -15.14 -27.17 -4.14
CA THR A 225 -13.84 -27.09 -3.48
C THR A 225 -13.67 -28.16 -2.42
N GLY A 226 -12.43 -28.45 -1.98
CA GLY A 226 -12.14 -29.57 -1.09
C GLY A 226 -10.76 -29.52 -0.45
N TRP A 227 -10.48 -30.47 0.44
CA TRP A 227 -9.22 -30.51 1.21
C TRP A 227 -7.99 -30.65 0.30
N ALA A 228 -8.00 -31.56 -0.68
CA ALA A 228 -6.92 -31.67 -1.66
C ALA A 228 -6.76 -30.37 -2.48
N GLN A 229 -7.86 -29.73 -2.87
CA GLN A 229 -7.82 -28.47 -3.62
C GLN A 229 -7.19 -27.31 -2.84
N ILE A 230 -7.30 -27.25 -1.51
CA ILE A 230 -6.64 -26.19 -0.74
C ILE A 230 -5.19 -26.53 -0.35
N ASN A 231 -4.80 -27.81 -0.40
CA ASN A 231 -3.46 -28.28 -0.04
C ASN A 231 -2.51 -28.52 -1.24
N GLY A 232 -3.00 -28.54 -2.48
CA GLY A 232 -2.13 -28.60 -3.67
C GLY A 232 -2.83 -28.54 -5.03
N ARG A 233 -4.17 -28.46 -5.10
CA ARG A 233 -4.95 -28.45 -6.36
C ARG A 233 -4.53 -29.58 -7.31
N ASP A 234 -4.08 -29.23 -8.51
CA ASP A 234 -3.79 -30.15 -9.61
C ASP A 234 -2.30 -30.54 -9.67
N GLU A 235 -1.46 -29.99 -8.78
CA GLU A 235 -0.03 -30.35 -8.65
C GLU A 235 0.20 -31.61 -7.80
N LEU A 236 -0.86 -32.15 -7.18
CA LEU A 236 -0.77 -33.32 -6.33
C LEU A 236 -0.76 -34.60 -7.16
N GLU A 237 0.22 -35.45 -6.95
CA GLU A 237 0.21 -36.83 -7.43
C GLU A 237 -1.06 -37.56 -6.96
N ILE A 238 -1.58 -38.45 -7.81
CA ILE A 238 -2.85 -39.16 -7.59
C ILE A 238 -2.94 -39.81 -6.19
N PRO A 239 -1.92 -40.54 -5.69
CA PRO A 239 -1.98 -41.15 -4.36
C PRO A 239 -2.09 -40.12 -3.22
N VAL A 240 -1.36 -39.00 -3.33
CA VAL A 240 -1.39 -37.92 -2.33
C VAL A 240 -2.75 -37.23 -2.35
N LYS A 241 -3.30 -36.97 -3.54
CA LYS A 241 -4.62 -36.38 -3.74
C LYS A 241 -5.72 -37.25 -3.13
N ALA A 242 -5.71 -38.55 -3.44
CA ALA A 242 -6.68 -39.51 -2.90
C ALA A 242 -6.62 -39.62 -1.37
N LYS A 243 -5.40 -39.63 -0.80
CA LYS A 243 -5.19 -39.65 0.65
C LYS A 243 -5.72 -38.39 1.34
N LEU A 244 -5.50 -37.22 0.76
CA LEU A 244 -6.06 -35.96 1.28
C LEU A 244 -7.58 -35.95 1.19
N ASP A 245 -8.14 -36.40 0.06
CA ASP A 245 -9.60 -36.54 -0.07
C ASP A 245 -10.16 -37.54 0.97
N GLY A 246 -9.41 -38.58 1.33
CA GLY A 246 -9.72 -39.48 2.43
C GLY A 246 -9.66 -38.83 3.81
N GLU A 247 -8.60 -38.06 4.10
CA GLU A 247 -8.46 -37.30 5.35
C GLU A 247 -9.64 -36.34 5.57
N TYR A 248 -10.17 -35.78 4.48
CA TYR A 248 -11.39 -34.98 4.53
C TYR A 248 -12.60 -35.80 5.00
N VAL A 249 -12.79 -36.99 4.44
CA VAL A 249 -13.91 -37.88 4.82
C VAL A 249 -13.80 -38.29 6.29
N GLU A 250 -12.60 -38.60 6.79
CA GLU A 250 -12.38 -38.94 8.20
C GLU A 250 -12.71 -37.80 9.16
N LYS A 251 -12.46 -36.55 8.75
CA LYS A 251 -12.59 -35.34 9.59
C LYS A 251 -13.84 -34.53 9.28
N GLU A 252 -14.75 -35.09 8.49
CA GLU A 252 -15.92 -34.39 7.96
C GLU A 252 -16.76 -33.79 9.10
N SER A 253 -16.78 -32.46 9.16
CA SER A 253 -17.47 -31.71 10.21
C SER A 253 -17.67 -30.26 9.76
N LEU A 254 -18.60 -29.55 10.43
CA LEU A 254 -18.88 -28.14 10.14
C LEU A 254 -17.62 -27.26 10.19
N LEU A 255 -16.77 -27.48 11.20
CA LEU A 255 -15.53 -26.73 11.36
C LEU A 255 -14.53 -27.03 10.24
N PHE A 256 -14.47 -28.28 9.79
CA PHE A 256 -13.61 -28.68 8.68
C PHE A 256 -14.11 -28.13 7.34
N ASP A 257 -15.42 -28.09 7.12
CA ASP A 257 -16.02 -27.47 5.92
C ASP A 257 -15.77 -25.96 5.90
N ILE A 258 -15.91 -25.26 7.03
CA ILE A 258 -15.56 -23.84 7.15
C ILE A 258 -14.06 -23.62 6.87
N LYS A 259 -13.19 -24.51 7.37
CA LYS A 259 -11.75 -24.47 7.11
C LYS A 259 -11.46 -24.60 5.61
N CYS A 260 -12.09 -25.57 4.93
CA CYS A 260 -11.96 -25.73 3.49
C CYS A 260 -12.48 -24.49 2.74
N PHE A 261 -13.69 -24.01 3.06
CA PHE A 261 -14.31 -22.85 2.42
C PHE A 261 -13.45 -21.57 2.51
N LEU A 262 -12.96 -21.24 3.72
CA LEU A 262 -12.09 -20.07 3.93
C LEU A 262 -10.71 -20.26 3.28
N GLY A 263 -10.19 -21.49 3.28
CA GLY A 263 -8.97 -21.85 2.56
C GLY A 263 -9.08 -21.55 1.06
N THR A 264 -10.23 -21.86 0.47
CA THR A 264 -10.53 -21.59 -0.93
C THR A 264 -10.60 -20.10 -1.23
N ILE A 265 -11.29 -19.30 -0.42
CA ILE A 265 -11.32 -17.83 -0.59
C ILE A 265 -9.90 -17.24 -0.55
N GLY A 266 -9.07 -17.69 0.40
CA GLY A 266 -7.68 -17.24 0.51
C GLY A 266 -6.78 -17.64 -0.67
N LYS A 267 -7.09 -18.76 -1.33
CA LYS A 267 -6.39 -19.25 -2.53
C LYS A 267 -6.87 -18.56 -3.81
N VAL A 268 -8.16 -18.24 -3.94
CA VAL A 268 -8.72 -17.53 -5.11
C VAL A 268 -8.36 -16.03 -5.11
N ALA A 269 -8.21 -15.40 -3.93
CA ALA A 269 -7.84 -13.99 -3.81
C ALA A 269 -6.35 -13.67 -4.06
N LYS A 270 -5.51 -14.70 -4.18
CA LYS A 270 -4.09 -14.60 -4.54
C LYS A 270 -3.96 -15.30 -5.88
N ASP A 271 -3.84 -14.51 -6.95
CA ASP A 271 -3.92 -14.90 -8.37
C ASP A 271 -2.71 -15.78 -8.80
N ASP A 272 -2.47 -16.89 -8.09
CA ASP A 272 -1.34 -17.80 -8.28
C ASP A 272 -1.81 -19.02 -9.11
N SER A 273 -1.34 -19.03 -10.36
CA SER A 273 -1.22 -20.16 -11.32
C SER A 273 -2.37 -21.18 -11.42
N VAL A 274 -3.18 -21.05 -12.49
CA VAL A 274 -4.10 -22.09 -12.99
C VAL A 274 -3.38 -22.87 -14.10
N VAL A 275 -3.19 -24.18 -13.91
CA VAL A 275 -2.82 -25.14 -14.96
C VAL A 275 -3.82 -26.29 -14.89
N GLU A 276 -4.59 -26.51 -15.96
CA GLU A 276 -5.49 -27.67 -16.05
C GLU A 276 -4.68 -28.93 -16.37
N GLY A 277 -4.64 -29.89 -15.43
CA GLY A 277 -4.55 -31.32 -15.73
C GLY A 277 -3.25 -31.89 -16.30
N GLY A 278 -2.09 -31.60 -15.71
CA GLY A 278 -0.83 -32.31 -16.02
C GLY A 278 -0.25 -33.02 -14.80
N THR A 279 -0.19 -34.36 -14.81
CA THR A 279 0.59 -35.17 -13.86
C THR A 279 2.07 -34.96 -14.13
N GLY A 280 2.77 -34.30 -13.21
CA GLY A 280 4.18 -33.93 -13.35
C GLY A 280 5.13 -35.00 -12.80
N GLU A 281 5.90 -35.64 -13.68
CA GLU A 281 7.08 -36.43 -13.32
C GLU A 281 8.36 -35.70 -13.81
N LYS A 282 9.44 -35.65 -12.99
CA LYS A 282 10.87 -35.78 -13.41
C LYS A 282 11.95 -35.62 -12.30
N ALA A 283 12.75 -36.69 -12.19
CA ALA A 283 14.19 -36.91 -11.85
C ALA A 283 15.03 -35.93 -10.96
N LYS A 284 15.70 -36.48 -9.93
CA LYS A 284 16.70 -35.82 -9.05
C LYS A 284 18.14 -36.31 -9.29
N VAL A 285 19.11 -35.37 -9.29
CA VAL A 285 20.57 -35.61 -9.19
C VAL A 285 20.99 -35.70 -7.71
N CYS A 286 21.80 -36.71 -7.33
CA CYS A 286 22.23 -36.98 -5.95
C CYS A 286 23.49 -36.15 -5.56
N ARG A 287 23.56 -35.61 -4.33
CA ARG A 287 24.67 -34.82 -3.78
C ARG A 287 24.99 -35.34 -2.35
N GLN A 288 26.25 -35.66 -2.02
CA GLN A 288 26.62 -36.39 -0.78
C GLN A 288 27.89 -35.87 -0.06
N TYR A 289 27.95 -34.62 0.42
CA TYR A 289 29.07 -34.10 1.24
C TYR A 289 28.86 -34.26 2.76
N THR A 290 27.65 -34.64 3.18
CA THR A 290 27.32 -34.94 4.59
C THR A 290 27.29 -36.43 4.90
N SER A 291 27.22 -37.29 3.87
CA SER A 291 27.11 -38.74 4.04
C SER A 291 28.39 -39.32 4.64
N GLY A 292 28.27 -40.11 5.71
CA GLY A 292 29.40 -40.81 6.34
C GLY A 292 30.28 -39.95 7.26
N LYS A 293 29.94 -38.66 7.47
CA LYS A 293 30.64 -37.78 8.43
C LYS A 293 30.18 -38.06 9.87
N SER A 294 31.11 -38.00 10.81
CA SER A 294 30.80 -38.08 12.25
C SER A 294 30.12 -36.81 12.76
N ASP A 295 29.42 -36.90 13.90
CA ASP A 295 28.79 -35.75 14.56
C ASP A 295 29.78 -34.60 14.80
N ARG A 296 31.01 -34.93 15.20
CA ARG A 296 32.08 -33.94 15.42
C ARG A 296 32.44 -33.19 14.13
N GLU A 297 32.54 -33.89 13.00
CA GLU A 297 32.83 -33.28 11.70
C GLU A 297 31.68 -32.38 11.21
N LEU A 298 30.43 -32.80 11.44
CA LEU A 298 29.24 -32.02 11.09
C LEU A 298 29.16 -30.73 11.90
N ILE A 299 29.43 -30.80 13.21
CA ILE A 299 29.48 -29.63 14.10
C ILE A 299 30.57 -28.66 13.64
N GLY A 300 31.78 -29.16 13.39
CA GLY A 300 32.97 -28.37 13.08
C GLY A 300 33.62 -27.75 14.33
N ASN A 301 34.76 -27.09 14.18
CA ASN A 301 35.41 -26.41 15.30
C ASN A 301 34.73 -25.06 15.55
N ILE A 302 33.90 -24.97 16.58
CA ILE A 302 33.17 -23.74 16.90
C ILE A 302 34.09 -22.78 17.68
N GLY A 303 34.26 -21.56 17.16
CA GLY A 303 35.12 -20.54 17.75
C GLY A 303 36.62 -20.81 17.54
N PHE A 304 37.45 -19.85 17.94
CA PHE A 304 38.90 -19.92 17.72
C PHE A 304 39.63 -20.87 18.69
N GLY A 305 38.98 -21.31 19.76
CA GLY A 305 39.54 -22.21 20.77
C GLY A 305 40.50 -21.54 21.76
N GLU A 306 41.08 -20.40 21.39
CA GLU A 306 41.96 -19.57 22.19
C GLU A 306 41.66 -18.07 21.96
N PRO A 307 42.14 -17.17 22.83
CA PRO A 307 42.01 -15.72 22.63
C PRO A 307 42.72 -15.26 21.36
N VAL A 308 42.08 -14.40 20.58
CA VAL A 308 42.64 -13.86 19.33
C VAL A 308 43.04 -12.40 19.48
N ILE A 309 44.04 -11.97 18.70
CA ILE A 309 44.51 -10.58 18.68
C ILE A 309 44.12 -9.96 17.34
N VAL A 310 43.31 -8.90 17.39
CA VAL A 310 42.88 -8.13 16.21
C VAL A 310 43.88 -6.99 15.96
N ASN A 311 44.62 -7.06 14.86
CA ASN A 311 45.52 -5.99 14.42
C ASN A 311 44.77 -4.99 13.54
N ARG A 312 44.30 -3.90 14.16
CA ARG A 312 43.53 -2.85 13.47
C ARG A 312 44.32 -2.06 12.42
N GLU A 313 45.65 -2.16 12.42
CA GLU A 313 46.53 -1.46 11.48
C GLU A 313 46.94 -2.34 10.27
N LYS A 314 46.68 -3.65 10.32
CA LYS A 314 46.98 -4.60 9.25
C LYS A 314 46.26 -4.17 7.98
N LYS A 315 47.00 -3.96 6.89
CA LYS A 315 46.42 -3.71 5.57
C LYS A 315 46.15 -5.04 4.87
N ILE A 316 44.94 -5.20 4.34
CA ILE A 316 44.51 -6.42 3.64
C ILE A 316 43.68 -6.08 2.41
N LYS A 317 43.69 -6.97 1.43
CA LYS A 317 42.82 -6.91 0.25
C LYS A 317 41.76 -8.00 0.31
N VAL A 318 40.50 -7.61 0.20
CA VAL A 318 39.33 -8.50 0.31
C VAL A 318 38.54 -8.50 -0.99
N LEU A 319 38.31 -9.69 -1.55
CA LEU A 319 37.39 -9.88 -2.66
C LEU A 319 36.04 -10.38 -2.18
N ILE A 320 34.99 -9.61 -2.40
CA ILE A 320 33.61 -10.03 -2.17
C ILE A 320 33.05 -10.66 -3.44
N THR A 321 32.68 -11.94 -3.39
CA THR A 321 32.03 -12.62 -4.52
C THR A 321 30.50 -12.61 -4.33
N GLY A 322 29.78 -12.02 -5.27
CA GLY A 322 28.34 -11.72 -5.17
C GLY A 322 28.07 -10.22 -5.10
N ALA A 323 28.42 -9.50 -6.18
CA ALA A 323 28.14 -8.07 -6.34
C ALA A 323 26.65 -7.75 -6.09
N ASN A 324 26.39 -6.57 -5.52
CA ASN A 324 25.05 -6.09 -5.16
C ASN A 324 24.31 -6.92 -4.08
N SER A 325 25.03 -7.77 -3.34
CA SER A 325 24.45 -8.50 -2.21
C SER A 325 24.30 -7.57 -0.99
N TYR A 326 23.17 -7.71 -0.28
CA TYR A 326 22.88 -6.84 0.88
C TYR A 326 23.98 -6.86 1.94
N VAL A 327 24.48 -8.05 2.29
CA VAL A 327 25.53 -8.22 3.30
C VAL A 327 26.87 -7.72 2.78
N GLY A 328 27.23 -8.05 1.53
CA GLY A 328 28.50 -7.60 0.92
C GLY A 328 28.57 -6.09 0.78
N ASP A 329 27.50 -5.44 0.29
CA ASP A 329 27.42 -3.99 0.17
C ASP A 329 27.45 -3.28 1.52
N SER A 330 26.73 -3.82 2.51
CA SER A 330 26.71 -3.25 3.86
C SER A 330 28.08 -3.35 4.52
N PHE A 331 28.77 -4.48 4.37
CA PHE A 331 30.14 -4.66 4.85
C PHE A 331 31.10 -3.69 4.17
N ARG A 332 31.06 -3.60 2.83
CA ARG A 332 31.88 -2.67 2.06
C ARG A 332 31.70 -1.22 2.53
N SER A 333 30.46 -0.75 2.66
CA SER A 333 30.17 0.62 3.11
C SER A 333 30.57 0.87 4.56
N TYR A 334 30.45 -0.13 5.43
CA TYR A 334 30.84 -0.03 6.84
C TYR A 334 32.37 0.02 6.99
N ALA A 335 33.06 -0.92 6.36
CA ALA A 335 34.52 -1.03 6.39
C ALA A 335 35.19 0.20 5.76
N SER A 336 34.67 0.74 4.65
CA SER A 336 35.26 1.93 4.01
C SER A 336 35.28 3.17 4.92
N ILE A 337 34.37 3.23 5.91
CA ILE A 337 34.28 4.35 6.85
C ILE A 337 35.12 4.08 8.10
N LYS A 338 35.06 2.87 8.66
CA LYS A 338 35.67 2.56 9.96
C LYS A 338 37.05 1.88 9.88
N TYR A 339 37.34 1.19 8.79
CA TYR A 339 38.53 0.36 8.59
C TYR A 339 39.12 0.62 7.20
N PRO A 340 39.65 1.83 6.93
CA PRO A 340 40.18 2.20 5.61
C PRO A 340 41.40 1.37 5.18
N ASN A 341 42.00 0.61 6.11
CA ASN A 341 43.06 -0.37 5.87
C ASN A 341 42.57 -1.68 5.21
N ILE A 342 41.26 -1.90 5.10
CA ILE A 342 40.67 -3.03 4.36
C ILE A 342 40.30 -2.54 2.96
N GLU A 343 41.10 -2.90 1.95
CA GLU A 343 40.80 -2.62 0.54
C GLU A 343 39.80 -3.66 0.03
N ILE A 344 38.64 -3.22 -0.47
CA ILE A 344 37.54 -4.12 -0.84
C ILE A 344 37.26 -4.01 -2.34
N ASN A 345 37.29 -5.15 -3.03
CA ASN A 345 36.77 -5.28 -4.39
C ASN A 345 35.57 -6.23 -4.43
N THR A 346 34.71 -6.05 -5.43
CA THR A 346 33.47 -6.83 -5.59
C THR A 346 33.40 -7.44 -6.98
N MET A 347 32.93 -8.67 -7.08
CA MET A 347 32.80 -9.39 -8.36
C MET A 347 31.41 -10.01 -8.50
N ASP A 348 30.85 -9.92 -9.70
CA ASP A 348 29.61 -10.61 -10.06
C ASP A 348 29.89 -12.07 -10.40
N MET A 349 28.97 -12.95 -10.03
CA MET A 349 29.06 -14.41 -10.18
C MET A 349 27.94 -14.96 -11.09
N ILE A 350 27.14 -14.07 -11.70
CA ILE A 350 26.03 -14.46 -12.59
C ILE A 350 26.57 -15.03 -13.91
N ASP A 351 27.55 -14.36 -14.53
CA ASP A 351 28.19 -14.85 -15.74
C ASP A 351 29.38 -15.77 -15.42
N SER A 352 29.98 -16.40 -16.44
CA SER A 352 31.13 -17.27 -16.27
C SER A 352 32.48 -16.53 -16.30
N SER A 353 32.50 -15.21 -16.48
CA SER A 353 33.72 -14.42 -16.71
C SER A 353 34.63 -14.34 -15.48
N TRP A 354 34.08 -14.50 -14.27
CA TRP A 354 34.85 -14.53 -13.02
C TRP A 354 35.83 -15.72 -12.95
N ARG A 355 35.55 -16.81 -13.69
CA ARG A 355 36.43 -18.00 -13.73
C ARG A 355 37.81 -17.67 -14.29
N GLU A 356 37.88 -16.68 -15.19
CA GLU A 356 39.11 -16.20 -15.82
C GLU A 356 39.80 -15.08 -15.04
N LYS A 357 39.22 -14.61 -13.93
CA LYS A 357 39.81 -13.55 -13.10
C LYS A 357 40.85 -14.14 -12.16
N ASP A 358 41.94 -13.40 -11.94
CA ASP A 358 42.99 -13.76 -10.99
C ASP A 358 42.61 -13.35 -9.57
N PHE A 359 42.63 -14.31 -8.63
CA PHE A 359 42.34 -14.09 -7.22
C PHE A 359 43.61 -13.92 -6.37
N SER A 360 44.80 -14.10 -6.94
CA SER A 360 46.08 -14.08 -6.21
C SER A 360 46.42 -12.73 -5.55
N LEU A 361 45.78 -11.66 -6.02
CA LEU A 361 45.95 -10.30 -5.50
C LEU A 361 45.23 -10.05 -4.16
N TYR A 362 44.41 -10.99 -3.69
CA TYR A 362 43.59 -10.83 -2.50
C TYR A 362 44.07 -11.71 -1.36
N ASP A 363 44.12 -11.14 -0.15
CA ASP A 363 44.42 -11.90 1.07
C ASP A 363 43.22 -12.79 1.46
N ILE A 364 42.01 -12.26 1.26
CA ILE A 364 40.76 -12.88 1.71
C ILE A 364 39.72 -12.87 0.60
N VAL A 365 39.04 -14.00 0.39
CA VAL A 365 37.82 -14.06 -0.43
C VAL A 365 36.62 -14.24 0.49
N TYR A 366 35.72 -13.26 0.48
CA TYR A 366 34.44 -13.30 1.20
C TYR A 366 33.30 -13.68 0.27
N HIS A 367 32.80 -14.92 0.41
CA HIS A 367 31.76 -15.47 -0.45
C HIS A 367 30.36 -15.25 0.09
N VAL A 368 29.65 -14.34 -0.57
CA VAL A 368 28.27 -13.93 -0.25
C VAL A 368 27.27 -14.23 -1.38
N ALA A 369 27.75 -14.68 -2.54
CA ALA A 369 26.91 -15.12 -3.63
C ALA A 369 26.07 -16.32 -3.18
N GLY A 370 24.76 -16.18 -3.24
CA GLY A 370 23.85 -17.19 -2.71
C GLY A 370 22.41 -16.77 -2.82
N ILE A 371 21.52 -17.74 -2.99
CA ILE A 371 20.09 -17.52 -2.93
C ILE A 371 19.65 -17.65 -1.46
N ALA A 372 19.07 -16.59 -0.92
CA ALA A 372 18.53 -16.52 0.44
C ALA A 372 17.02 -16.27 0.42
N HIS A 373 16.36 -16.43 1.58
CA HIS A 373 14.93 -16.20 1.77
C HIS A 373 13.99 -17.12 0.96
N ALA A 374 14.33 -18.41 0.86
CA ALA A 374 13.48 -19.41 0.21
C ALA A 374 12.06 -19.48 0.82
N ASP A 375 11.02 -19.54 -0.02
CA ASP A 375 9.77 -20.17 0.37
C ASP A 375 10.04 -21.67 0.39
N VAL A 376 10.29 -22.24 1.56
CA VAL A 376 10.58 -23.67 1.73
C VAL A 376 9.32 -24.55 1.62
N GLY A 377 8.17 -23.99 1.19
CA GLY A 377 6.96 -24.73 0.84
C GLY A 377 7.04 -25.45 -0.52
N ASN A 378 5.89 -25.77 -1.13
CA ASN A 378 5.82 -26.37 -2.48
C ASN A 378 6.59 -25.50 -3.49
N VAL A 379 7.78 -25.98 -3.85
CA VAL A 379 8.69 -25.39 -4.83
C VAL A 379 9.01 -26.50 -5.82
N ASP A 380 8.99 -26.19 -7.12
CA ASP A 380 9.31 -27.15 -8.17
C ASP A 380 10.77 -27.65 -8.07
N ASP A 381 11.03 -28.80 -8.68
CA ASP A 381 12.35 -29.42 -8.61
C ASP A 381 13.42 -28.62 -9.38
N ALA A 382 13.03 -27.86 -10.40
CA ALA A 382 13.91 -26.94 -11.11
C ALA A 382 14.47 -25.83 -10.20
N THR A 383 13.62 -25.24 -9.37
CA THR A 383 13.99 -24.22 -8.40
C THR A 383 14.83 -24.83 -7.29
N LYS A 384 14.49 -26.02 -6.77
CA LYS A 384 15.36 -26.75 -5.82
C LYS A 384 16.75 -26.98 -6.42
N ALA A 385 16.84 -27.44 -7.67
CA ALA A 385 18.13 -27.65 -8.34
C ALA A 385 18.95 -26.36 -8.45
N LYS A 386 18.30 -25.21 -8.70
CA LYS A 386 18.95 -23.90 -8.71
C LYS A 386 19.56 -23.53 -7.35
N TYR A 387 18.90 -23.87 -6.24
CA TYR A 387 19.44 -23.62 -4.90
C TYR A 387 20.76 -24.37 -4.68
N TYR A 388 20.82 -25.64 -5.01
CA TYR A 388 22.07 -26.40 -4.87
C TYR A 388 23.16 -25.92 -5.84
N LYS A 389 22.80 -25.60 -7.08
CA LYS A 389 23.77 -25.06 -8.06
C LYS A 389 24.44 -23.78 -7.54
N VAL A 390 23.68 -22.87 -6.94
CA VAL A 390 24.20 -21.57 -6.48
C VAL A 390 24.76 -21.62 -5.06
N ASN A 391 24.09 -22.28 -4.11
CA ASN A 391 24.53 -22.27 -2.70
C ASN A 391 25.58 -23.35 -2.39
N THR A 392 25.63 -24.43 -3.18
CA THR A 392 26.55 -25.55 -2.98
C THR A 392 27.64 -25.55 -4.04
N GLU A 393 27.28 -25.80 -5.30
CA GLU A 393 28.27 -26.05 -6.36
C GLU A 393 29.13 -24.80 -6.65
N LEU A 394 28.52 -23.63 -6.79
CA LEU A 394 29.26 -22.37 -6.98
C LEU A 394 30.16 -22.02 -5.79
N ALA A 395 29.70 -22.23 -4.55
CA ALA A 395 30.51 -21.94 -3.37
C ALA A 395 31.77 -22.82 -3.30
N ILE A 396 31.63 -24.11 -3.63
CA ILE A 396 32.72 -25.08 -3.73
C ILE A 396 33.70 -24.66 -4.83
N GLU A 397 33.18 -24.27 -6.00
CA GLU A 397 33.99 -23.85 -7.14
C GLU A 397 34.84 -22.61 -6.81
N VAL A 398 34.24 -21.60 -6.18
CA VAL A 398 34.93 -20.36 -5.79
C VAL A 398 35.96 -20.63 -4.70
N CYS A 399 35.64 -21.46 -3.71
CA CYS A 399 36.57 -21.86 -2.64
C CYS A 399 37.79 -22.56 -3.23
N LYS A 400 37.57 -23.52 -4.13
CA LYS A 400 38.64 -24.25 -4.84
C LYS A 400 39.53 -23.29 -5.64
N LYS A 401 38.94 -22.39 -6.43
CA LYS A 401 39.70 -21.39 -7.19
C LYS A 401 40.50 -20.45 -6.28
N SER A 402 39.93 -20.03 -5.15
CA SER A 402 40.62 -19.17 -4.18
C SER A 402 41.88 -19.85 -3.64
N LYS A 403 41.75 -21.14 -3.29
CA LYS A 403 42.89 -21.96 -2.85
C LYS A 403 43.94 -22.13 -3.95
N GLU A 404 43.52 -22.45 -5.17
CA GLU A 404 44.41 -22.62 -6.33
C GLU A 404 45.15 -21.33 -6.71
N ASN A 405 44.56 -20.17 -6.45
CA ASN A 405 45.16 -18.86 -6.71
C ASN A 405 45.96 -18.31 -5.53
N GLY A 406 46.15 -19.10 -4.45
CA GLY A 406 47.01 -18.73 -3.33
C GLY A 406 46.42 -17.67 -2.38
N VAL A 407 45.10 -17.46 -2.40
CA VAL A 407 44.41 -16.67 -1.35
C VAL A 407 44.66 -17.35 0.00
N LYS A 408 44.82 -16.59 1.09
CA LYS A 408 45.15 -17.16 2.40
C LYS A 408 43.93 -17.59 3.21
N GLU A 409 42.82 -16.86 3.06
CA GLU A 409 41.60 -17.10 3.83
C GLU A 409 40.34 -17.01 2.97
N PHE A 410 39.42 -17.95 3.18
CA PHE A 410 38.10 -17.96 2.56
C PHE A 410 37.01 -17.90 3.62
N ILE A 411 36.13 -16.90 3.50
CA ILE A 411 35.02 -16.71 4.43
C ILE A 411 33.70 -17.05 3.72
N PHE A 412 32.98 -18.04 4.21
CA PHE A 412 31.73 -18.52 3.64
C PHE A 412 30.50 -18.15 4.48
N MET A 413 29.46 -17.62 3.83
CA MET A 413 28.16 -17.34 4.45
C MET A 413 27.20 -18.54 4.40
N SER A 414 27.25 -19.36 5.45
CA SER A 414 26.24 -20.37 5.80
C SER A 414 25.07 -19.71 6.57
N SER A 415 24.31 -20.45 7.38
CA SER A 415 23.20 -19.91 8.19
C SER A 415 22.77 -20.85 9.30
N MET A 416 22.19 -20.30 10.39
CA MET A 416 21.56 -21.06 11.47
C MET A 416 20.52 -22.10 11.01
N ILE A 417 19.96 -21.96 9.81
CA ILE A 417 19.01 -22.91 9.23
C ILE A 417 19.58 -24.34 9.09
N VAL A 418 20.91 -24.52 9.12
CA VAL A 418 21.54 -25.84 9.12
C VAL A 418 21.19 -26.67 10.37
N TYR A 419 20.77 -26.01 11.46
CA TYR A 419 20.28 -26.66 12.67
C TYR A 419 18.77 -26.94 12.62
N GLY A 420 18.11 -26.71 11.49
CA GLY A 420 16.70 -27.01 11.23
C GLY A 420 15.72 -25.92 11.66
N ASP A 421 14.42 -26.22 11.60
CA ASP A 421 13.37 -25.26 11.92
C ASP A 421 13.32 -24.89 13.41
N SER A 422 12.66 -23.76 13.69
CA SER A 422 12.35 -23.31 15.05
C SER A 422 11.47 -24.33 15.77
N ALA A 423 11.69 -24.50 17.07
CA ALA A 423 10.86 -25.39 17.87
C ALA A 423 9.41 -24.90 17.90
N SER A 424 8.49 -25.85 18.12
CA SER A 424 7.08 -25.52 18.28
C SER A 424 6.86 -24.56 19.47
N TYR A 425 5.78 -23.81 19.41
CA TYR A 425 5.44 -22.86 20.46
C TYR A 425 5.47 -23.50 21.87
N ARG A 426 6.26 -22.92 22.79
CA ARG A 426 6.62 -23.36 24.17
C ARG A 426 7.76 -24.37 24.33
N GLN A 427 8.24 -24.98 23.26
CA GLN A 427 9.48 -25.77 23.32
C GLN A 427 10.66 -24.83 23.15
N ARG A 428 11.70 -24.98 23.99
CA ARG A 428 12.98 -24.29 23.81
C ARG A 428 13.89 -25.18 22.96
N LYS A 429 14.57 -24.56 22.00
CA LYS A 429 15.65 -25.17 21.22
C LYS A 429 16.83 -24.21 21.25
N VAL A 430 17.84 -24.58 22.02
CA VAL A 430 19.08 -23.85 22.18
C VAL A 430 20.15 -24.65 21.45
N VAL A 431 20.87 -24.01 20.54
CA VAL A 431 22.02 -24.57 19.86
C VAL A 431 23.24 -24.29 20.73
N ASP A 432 23.79 -25.35 21.30
CA ASP A 432 25.02 -25.36 22.09
C ASP A 432 26.20 -25.90 21.26
N LYS A 433 27.39 -26.00 21.86
CA LYS A 433 28.60 -26.51 21.19
C LYS A 433 28.55 -27.99 20.79
N TYR A 434 27.57 -28.75 21.27
CA TYR A 434 27.39 -30.18 20.99
C TYR A 434 26.24 -30.44 20.01
N THR A 435 25.48 -29.42 19.64
CA THR A 435 24.31 -29.55 18.78
C THR A 435 24.72 -29.88 17.35
N VAL A 436 24.35 -31.07 16.87
CA VAL A 436 24.62 -31.52 15.50
C VAL A 436 23.68 -30.81 14.51
N PRO A 437 24.18 -30.25 13.39
CA PRO A 437 23.33 -29.75 12.31
C PRO A 437 22.32 -30.79 11.83
N SER A 438 21.04 -30.41 11.76
CA SER A 438 19.92 -31.26 11.36
C SER A 438 18.98 -30.46 10.47
N VAL A 439 19.15 -30.60 9.16
CA VAL A 439 18.42 -29.81 8.16
C VAL A 439 16.98 -30.29 7.99
N SER A 440 16.03 -29.36 7.91
CA SER A 440 14.60 -29.68 7.75
C SER A 440 14.06 -29.44 6.34
N ASN A 441 14.85 -28.83 5.46
CA ASN A 441 14.45 -28.47 4.09
C ASN A 441 15.65 -28.36 3.13
N PHE A 442 15.37 -28.32 1.82
CA PHE A 442 16.38 -28.28 0.75
C PHE A 442 17.29 -27.04 0.82
N TYR A 443 16.80 -25.90 1.33
CA TYR A 443 17.61 -24.69 1.46
C TYR A 443 18.67 -24.87 2.54
N GLY A 444 18.28 -25.37 3.71
CA GLY A 444 19.20 -25.68 4.79
C GLY A 444 20.20 -26.78 4.39
N ASP A 445 19.73 -27.80 3.70
CA ASP A 445 20.61 -28.84 3.15
C ASP A 445 21.64 -28.26 2.17
N SER A 446 21.23 -27.45 1.19
CA SER A 446 22.18 -26.83 0.24
C SER A 446 23.29 -26.03 0.92
N LYS A 447 22.99 -25.37 2.06
CA LYS A 447 23.96 -24.62 2.85
C LYS A 447 24.87 -25.53 3.67
N LEU A 448 24.35 -26.61 4.24
CA LEU A 448 25.16 -27.58 4.99
C LEU A 448 26.10 -28.37 4.08
N GLN A 449 25.66 -28.77 2.89
CA GLN A 449 26.52 -29.44 1.90
C GLN A 449 27.72 -28.54 1.52
N ALA A 450 27.47 -27.24 1.31
CA ALA A 450 28.51 -26.26 0.99
C ALA A 450 29.47 -26.03 2.17
N ASP A 451 28.90 -25.84 3.37
CA ASP A 451 29.62 -25.68 4.63
C ASP A 451 30.62 -26.82 4.85
N MET A 452 30.21 -28.09 4.62
CA MET A 452 31.11 -29.24 4.75
C MET A 452 32.21 -29.18 3.71
N ALA A 453 31.81 -29.01 2.45
CA ALA A 453 32.73 -29.09 1.33
C ALA A 453 33.81 -28.00 1.36
N VAL A 454 33.48 -26.77 1.77
CA VAL A 454 34.49 -25.71 1.88
C VAL A 454 35.41 -25.92 3.09
N ARG A 455 34.90 -26.43 4.22
CA ARG A 455 35.74 -26.72 5.40
C ARG A 455 36.74 -27.84 5.13
N ASP A 456 36.33 -28.87 4.39
CA ASP A 456 37.20 -29.97 3.99
C ASP A 456 38.35 -29.52 3.06
N MET A 457 38.27 -28.33 2.46
CA MET A 457 39.35 -27.75 1.65
C MET A 457 40.40 -27.00 2.46
N ALA A 458 40.18 -26.76 3.76
CA ALA A 458 41.10 -26.00 4.57
C ALA A 458 42.37 -26.78 4.93
N ASP A 459 43.51 -26.10 4.97
CA ASP A 459 44.79 -26.66 5.40
C ASP A 459 45.67 -25.61 6.09
N GLU A 460 46.96 -25.92 6.26
CA GLU A 460 47.91 -25.05 6.94
C GLU A 460 48.10 -23.69 6.22
N ASN A 461 47.97 -23.67 4.89
CA ASN A 461 48.22 -22.50 4.05
C ASN A 461 46.92 -21.80 3.58
N PHE A 462 45.79 -22.50 3.64
CA PHE A 462 44.48 -21.99 3.25
C PHE A 462 43.45 -22.17 4.37
N LYS A 463 43.10 -21.07 5.03
CA LYS A 463 42.14 -21.06 6.13
C LYS A 463 40.71 -20.88 5.63
N VAL A 464 39.76 -21.55 6.27
CA VAL A 464 38.33 -21.43 5.94
C VAL A 464 37.54 -21.06 7.17
N ILE A 465 36.84 -19.93 7.11
CA ILE A 465 35.90 -19.52 8.15
C ILE A 465 34.48 -19.67 7.61
N VAL A 466 33.66 -20.44 8.31
CA VAL A 466 32.23 -20.55 8.01
C VAL A 466 31.42 -19.78 9.04
N LEU A 467 30.63 -18.81 8.55
CA LEU A 467 29.70 -18.06 9.37
C LEU A 467 28.32 -18.69 9.30
N ARG A 468 27.74 -19.09 10.44
CA ARG A 468 26.34 -19.53 10.54
C ARG A 468 25.52 -18.48 11.31
N PRO A 469 25.28 -17.28 10.73
CA PRO A 469 24.51 -16.25 11.42
C PRO A 469 23.03 -16.67 11.56
N PRO A 470 22.34 -16.15 12.60
CA PRO A 470 20.89 -16.23 12.69
C PRO A 470 20.24 -15.25 11.70
N MET A 471 18.99 -14.86 11.94
CA MET A 471 18.33 -13.88 11.07
C MET A 471 19.08 -12.53 11.10
N ILE A 472 19.67 -12.17 9.95
CA ILE A 472 20.29 -10.86 9.74
C ILE A 472 19.21 -9.82 9.44
N TYR A 473 19.31 -8.66 10.09
CA TYR A 473 18.41 -7.54 9.83
C TYR A 473 19.14 -6.20 9.91
N GLY A 474 18.52 -5.18 9.32
CA GLY A 474 19.10 -3.86 9.17
C GLY A 474 18.32 -3.04 8.16
N LYS A 475 18.68 -1.77 8.00
CA LYS A 475 18.03 -0.90 7.02
C LYS A 475 18.25 -1.47 5.61
N GLY A 476 17.17 -1.66 4.85
CA GLY A 476 17.22 -2.25 3.51
C GLY A 476 17.33 -3.78 3.48
N SER A 477 17.39 -4.46 4.64
CA SER A 477 17.42 -5.93 4.70
C SER A 477 16.19 -6.56 4.03
N LYS A 478 16.39 -7.70 3.36
CA LYS A 478 15.32 -8.52 2.77
C LYS A 478 14.94 -9.66 3.75
N GLY A 479 13.82 -10.35 3.52
CA GLY A 479 13.43 -11.53 4.31
C GLY A 479 12.45 -11.31 5.47
N ASN A 480 12.47 -12.22 6.45
CA ASN A 480 11.42 -12.35 7.48
C ASN A 480 11.29 -11.12 8.39
N TYR A 481 12.38 -10.40 8.66
CA TYR A 481 12.34 -9.13 9.39
C TYR A 481 11.35 -8.15 8.74
N GLN A 482 11.36 -8.03 7.41
CA GLN A 482 10.46 -7.12 6.69
C GLN A 482 8.98 -7.53 6.83
N VAL A 483 8.70 -8.83 6.98
CA VAL A 483 7.33 -9.32 7.24
C VAL A 483 6.89 -8.91 8.64
N LEU A 484 7.74 -9.12 9.65
CA LEU A 484 7.50 -8.67 11.03
C LEU A 484 7.34 -7.15 11.10
N ALA A 485 8.22 -6.40 10.42
CA ALA A 485 8.15 -4.95 10.37
C ALA A 485 6.89 -4.46 9.64
N LYS A 486 6.49 -5.08 8.51
CA LYS A 486 5.22 -4.78 7.83
C LYS A 486 4.02 -5.06 8.72
N PHE A 487 4.04 -6.13 9.51
CA PHE A 487 2.99 -6.45 10.48
C PHE A 487 2.93 -5.38 11.58
N ALA A 488 4.07 -5.08 12.21
CA ALA A 488 4.22 -4.03 13.22
C ALA A 488 3.73 -2.67 12.68
N LYS A 489 3.94 -2.39 11.39
CA LYS A 489 3.50 -1.17 10.71
C LYS A 489 2.00 -1.13 10.42
N LYS A 490 1.30 -2.27 10.33
CA LYS A 490 -0.11 -2.33 9.89
C LYS A 490 -1.09 -2.67 11.02
N SER A 491 -0.72 -3.58 11.92
CA SER A 491 -1.63 -4.10 12.94
C SER A 491 -1.64 -3.24 14.20
N PRO A 492 -2.82 -2.90 14.77
CA PRO A 492 -2.93 -2.18 16.04
C PRO A 492 -2.74 -3.09 17.28
N ILE A 493 -2.76 -4.40 17.07
CA ILE A 493 -2.65 -5.42 18.13
C ILE A 493 -1.61 -6.47 17.73
N PHE A 494 -0.89 -6.99 18.71
CA PHE A 494 0.04 -8.11 18.53
C PHE A 494 -0.14 -9.11 19.66
N PRO A 495 0.01 -10.42 19.42
CA PRO A 495 -0.04 -11.39 20.51
C PRO A 495 1.15 -11.17 21.46
N ASP A 496 0.85 -11.11 22.76
CA ASP A 496 1.89 -11.07 23.79
C ASP A 496 2.44 -12.48 24.00
N ILE A 497 3.56 -12.77 23.34
CA ILE A 497 4.18 -14.09 23.30
C ILE A 497 5.57 -14.04 23.92
N ASP A 498 5.81 -14.96 24.84
CA ASP A 498 7.11 -15.19 25.45
C ASP A 498 7.90 -16.20 24.61
N ASN A 499 8.81 -15.69 23.79
CA ASN A 499 9.74 -16.47 22.98
C ASN A 499 11.11 -15.79 22.92
N GLU A 500 12.15 -16.57 22.65
CA GLU A 500 13.53 -16.13 22.56
C GLU A 500 14.11 -16.51 21.20
N ARG A 501 14.78 -15.55 20.56
CA ARG A 501 15.40 -15.75 19.25
C ARG A 501 16.77 -15.09 19.18
N SER A 502 17.73 -15.81 18.62
CA SER A 502 18.99 -15.21 18.18
C SER A 502 18.74 -14.37 16.93
N MET A 503 19.31 -13.18 16.93
CA MET A 503 19.22 -12.23 15.82
C MET A 503 20.55 -11.51 15.68
N LEU A 504 20.86 -11.01 14.48
CA LEU A 504 22.11 -10.31 14.23
C LEU A 504 21.84 -9.03 13.43
N HIS A 505 22.12 -7.87 14.02
CA HIS A 505 22.02 -6.61 13.31
C HIS A 505 23.19 -6.46 12.33
N ILE A 506 22.93 -5.87 11.15
CA ILE A 506 23.90 -5.76 10.07
C ILE A 506 25.18 -5.04 10.50
N ASP A 507 25.09 -3.98 11.30
CA ASP A 507 26.27 -3.25 11.77
C ASP A 507 27.14 -4.10 12.72
N ASN A 508 26.54 -4.93 13.59
CA ASN A 508 27.28 -5.86 14.45
C ASN A 508 27.97 -6.94 13.60
N LEU A 509 27.29 -7.44 12.55
CA LEU A 509 27.90 -8.37 11.60
C LEU A 509 29.08 -7.72 10.85
N CYS A 510 28.93 -6.48 10.38
CA CYS A 510 30.01 -5.78 9.70
C CYS A 510 31.21 -5.55 10.62
N GLU A 511 30.97 -5.15 11.87
CA GLU A 511 32.02 -5.02 12.89
C GLU A 511 32.72 -6.36 13.13
N PHE A 512 31.97 -7.45 13.23
CA PHE A 512 32.51 -8.79 13.39
C PHE A 512 33.39 -9.19 12.21
N LEU A 513 32.91 -8.99 10.98
CA LEU A 513 33.65 -9.27 9.75
C LEU A 513 34.97 -8.48 9.68
N CYS A 514 34.96 -7.19 10.01
CA CYS A 514 36.19 -6.39 10.06
C CYS A 514 37.19 -6.97 11.06
N GLN A 515 36.75 -7.34 12.26
CA GLN A 515 37.64 -7.84 13.29
C GLN A 515 38.19 -9.24 12.97
N ILE A 516 37.38 -10.17 12.46
CA ILE A 516 37.87 -11.51 12.10
C ILE A 516 38.88 -11.46 10.96
N MET A 517 38.69 -10.60 9.95
CA MET A 517 39.61 -10.43 8.83
C MET A 517 40.96 -9.80 9.25
N LEU A 518 40.97 -9.12 10.40
CA LEU A 518 42.14 -8.44 10.95
C LEU A 518 42.84 -9.24 12.07
N ILE A 519 42.43 -10.49 12.31
CA ILE A 519 43.13 -11.37 13.24
C ILE A 519 44.57 -11.61 12.75
N GLN A 520 45.52 -11.60 13.69
CA GLN A 520 46.92 -11.87 13.40
C GLN A 520 47.16 -13.34 13.06
N ASN A 521 46.73 -14.26 13.93
CA ASN A 521 46.92 -15.70 13.78
C ASN A 521 45.62 -16.45 14.12
N VAL A 522 45.25 -17.41 13.26
CA VAL A 522 44.18 -18.38 13.52
C VAL A 522 44.81 -19.76 13.42
N ASN A 523 44.92 -20.47 14.55
CA ASN A 523 45.60 -21.76 14.61
C ASN A 523 44.80 -22.90 13.95
N GLN A 524 43.48 -22.75 13.86
CA GLN A 524 42.61 -23.75 13.25
C GLN A 524 42.53 -23.57 11.73
N ASN A 525 42.62 -24.68 10.98
CA ASN A 525 42.48 -24.64 9.51
C ASN A 525 41.06 -24.25 9.09
N ALA A 526 40.05 -24.89 9.70
CA ALA A 526 38.65 -24.59 9.48
C ALA A 526 37.95 -24.20 10.79
N THR A 527 37.29 -23.05 10.79
CA THR A 527 36.62 -22.47 11.96
C THR A 527 35.16 -22.18 11.65
N VAL A 528 34.25 -22.56 12.55
CA VAL A 528 32.83 -22.24 12.48
C VAL A 528 32.52 -21.14 13.50
N LEU A 529 31.95 -20.02 13.05
CA LEU A 529 31.56 -18.91 13.91
C LEU A 529 30.04 -18.70 13.86
N LEU A 530 29.46 -18.43 15.03
CA LEU A 530 28.03 -18.32 15.28
C LEU A 530 27.71 -16.90 15.80
N PRO A 531 27.91 -15.83 15.01
CA PRO A 531 27.72 -14.47 15.51
C PRO A 531 26.24 -14.18 15.80
N GLN A 532 25.95 -13.48 16.89
CA GLN A 532 24.61 -12.99 17.25
C GLN A 532 24.71 -11.66 18.02
N ASN A 533 23.59 -10.95 18.19
CA ASN A 533 23.54 -9.80 19.10
C ASN A 533 23.71 -10.22 20.57
N ALA A 534 24.20 -9.32 21.43
CA ALA A 534 24.41 -9.62 22.85
C ALA A 534 23.15 -10.13 23.57
N GLU A 535 21.98 -9.67 23.15
CA GLU A 535 20.67 -9.97 23.75
C GLU A 535 19.85 -10.92 22.87
N TRP A 536 19.19 -11.90 23.49
CA TRP A 536 18.11 -12.64 22.83
C TRP A 536 16.91 -11.72 22.61
N THR A 537 16.24 -11.88 21.47
CA THR A 537 15.15 -11.00 21.07
C THR A 537 13.79 -11.68 21.27
N LYS A 538 12.93 -11.04 22.07
CA LYS A 538 11.52 -11.40 22.16
C LYS A 538 10.73 -10.80 21.00
N THR A 539 9.98 -11.65 20.29
CA THR A 539 9.32 -11.21 19.03
C THR A 539 8.27 -10.15 19.27
N SER A 540 7.50 -10.24 20.37
CA SER A 540 6.49 -9.23 20.72
C SER A 540 7.12 -7.88 21.10
N GLU A 541 8.24 -7.88 21.82
CA GLU A 541 8.97 -6.66 22.18
C GLU A 541 9.61 -6.00 20.98
N MET A 542 10.23 -6.79 20.11
CA MET A 542 10.77 -6.30 18.85
C MET A 542 9.69 -5.64 17.97
N VAL A 543 8.52 -6.28 17.85
CA VAL A 543 7.38 -5.71 17.11
C VAL A 543 6.86 -4.43 17.77
N LYS A 544 6.83 -4.40 19.12
CA LYS A 544 6.47 -3.22 19.89
C LYS A 544 7.43 -2.06 19.66
N GLU A 545 8.73 -2.32 19.68
CA GLU A 545 9.76 -1.30 19.44
C GLU A 545 9.78 -0.83 17.98
N ILE A 546 9.61 -1.72 16.99
CA ILE A 546 9.42 -1.32 15.59
C ILE A 546 8.21 -0.40 15.45
N SER A 547 7.08 -0.76 16.08
CA SER A 547 5.88 0.06 16.07
C SER A 547 6.14 1.43 16.73
N ARG A 548 6.81 1.44 17.89
CA ARG A 548 7.15 2.64 18.67
C ARG A 548 8.01 3.61 17.86
N ILE A 549 9.10 3.14 17.26
CA ILE A 549 10.01 3.95 16.43
C ILE A 549 9.30 4.53 15.21
N ARG A 550 8.32 3.80 14.66
CA ARG A 550 7.49 4.29 13.54
C ARG A 550 6.34 5.21 13.98
N GLY A 551 6.20 5.49 15.27
CA GLY A 551 5.20 6.41 15.84
C GLY A 551 3.81 5.78 15.99
N LYS A 552 3.72 4.45 16.06
CA LYS A 552 2.47 3.71 16.29
C LYS A 552 2.52 3.00 17.63
N GLU A 553 1.39 2.98 18.32
CA GLU A 553 1.25 2.22 19.56
C GLU A 553 0.58 0.89 19.23
N ILE A 554 1.28 -0.22 19.49
CA ILE A 554 0.75 -1.56 19.34
C ILE A 554 0.43 -2.13 20.71
N ARG A 555 -0.80 -2.60 20.90
CA ARG A 555 -1.21 -3.25 22.16
C ARG A 555 -0.82 -4.73 22.11
N LEU A 556 0.01 -5.16 23.05
CA LEU A 556 0.29 -6.57 23.26
C LEU A 556 -0.90 -7.19 24.00
N ILE A 557 -1.59 -8.13 23.37
CA ILE A 557 -2.80 -8.76 23.92
C ILE A 557 -2.49 -10.20 24.32
N ARG A 558 -2.60 -10.46 25.63
CA ARG A 558 -2.37 -11.79 26.21
C ARG A 558 -3.43 -12.82 25.79
N MET A 559 -4.67 -12.41 25.53
CA MET A 559 -5.74 -13.31 25.04
C MET A 559 -5.43 -13.90 23.65
N LEU A 560 -4.71 -13.17 22.79
CA LEU A 560 -4.29 -13.67 21.47
C LEU A 560 -3.24 -14.80 21.57
N LYS A 561 -2.69 -15.04 22.76
CA LYS A 561 -1.83 -16.21 23.04
C LYS A 561 -2.52 -17.52 22.70
N LEU A 562 -3.83 -17.64 22.95
CA LEU A 562 -4.63 -18.82 22.56
C LEU A 562 -4.66 -19.01 21.04
N ALA A 563 -4.81 -17.93 20.27
CA ALA A 563 -4.78 -17.99 18.81
C ALA A 563 -3.42 -18.43 18.27
N VAL A 564 -2.32 -18.02 18.92
CA VAL A 564 -0.96 -18.47 18.59
C VAL A 564 -0.76 -19.94 18.95
N ILE A 565 -1.27 -20.40 20.11
CA ILE A 565 -1.23 -21.84 20.50
C ILE A 565 -1.96 -22.68 19.45
N VAL A 566 -3.20 -22.32 19.13
CA VAL A 566 -3.97 -23.05 18.12
C VAL A 566 -3.24 -22.99 16.78
N GLY A 567 -2.79 -21.81 16.36
CA GLY A 567 -2.00 -21.59 15.15
C GLY A 567 -0.77 -22.49 15.03
N SER A 568 0.00 -22.64 16.12
CA SER A 568 1.22 -23.47 16.16
C SER A 568 0.96 -24.97 16.01
N LYS A 569 -0.26 -25.44 16.32
CA LYS A 569 -0.70 -26.83 16.20
C LYS A 569 -1.42 -27.13 14.88
N ILE A 570 -1.70 -26.11 14.06
CA ILE A 570 -2.28 -26.28 12.72
C ILE A 570 -1.19 -26.80 11.78
N SER A 571 -1.37 -27.97 11.18
CA SER A 571 -0.45 -28.51 10.17
C SER A 571 -0.39 -27.63 8.91
N GLY A 572 0.74 -27.67 8.20
CA GLY A 572 0.95 -26.93 6.95
C GLY A 572 1.46 -25.49 7.14
N LYS A 573 1.26 -24.62 6.13
CA LYS A 573 1.88 -23.28 6.07
C LYS A 573 1.51 -22.37 7.26
N ILE A 574 0.33 -22.53 7.86
CA ILE A 574 -0.10 -21.70 9.01
C ILE A 574 0.73 -22.04 10.26
N GLY A 575 0.82 -23.31 10.65
CA GLY A 575 1.70 -23.71 11.75
C GLY A 575 3.17 -23.42 11.47
N GLY A 576 3.61 -23.63 10.22
CA GLY A 576 4.95 -23.24 9.79
C GLY A 576 5.24 -21.76 10.00
N LEU A 577 4.34 -20.86 9.59
CA LEU A 577 4.48 -19.41 9.79
C LEU A 577 4.41 -19.01 11.26
N VAL A 578 3.51 -19.61 12.03
CA VAL A 578 3.36 -19.33 13.46
C VAL A 578 4.59 -19.80 14.23
N ASN A 579 5.10 -21.01 13.99
CA ASN A 579 6.32 -21.51 14.62
C ASN A 579 7.57 -20.74 14.13
N LYS A 580 7.61 -20.33 12.85
CA LYS A 580 8.70 -19.48 12.33
C LYS A 580 8.68 -18.07 12.91
N ALA A 581 7.53 -17.53 13.31
CA ALA A 581 7.41 -16.21 13.92
C ALA A 581 7.56 -16.25 15.45
N PHE A 582 6.95 -17.24 16.12
CA PHE A 582 6.77 -17.29 17.57
C PHE A 582 7.42 -18.51 18.24
N GLY A 583 8.10 -19.37 17.48
CA GLY A 583 8.92 -20.45 18.02
C GLY A 583 10.21 -19.94 18.66
N ASN A 584 10.89 -20.84 19.38
CA ASN A 584 12.18 -20.57 19.99
C ASN A 584 13.29 -21.22 19.17
N LEU A 585 14.35 -20.46 18.91
CA LEU A 585 15.59 -20.95 18.33
C LEU A 585 16.71 -19.94 18.66
N THR A 586 17.62 -20.32 19.56
CA THR A 586 18.72 -19.48 20.03
C THR A 586 20.06 -20.20 19.95
N TYR A 587 21.15 -19.45 19.80
CA TYR A 587 22.48 -19.87 20.19
C TYR A 587 22.70 -19.55 21.67
N GLU A 588 23.39 -20.44 22.37
CA GLU A 588 23.92 -20.14 23.70
C GLU A 588 24.84 -18.90 23.63
N HIS A 589 24.75 -17.99 24.61
CA HIS A 589 25.43 -16.69 24.54
C HIS A 589 26.97 -16.80 24.43
N ASN A 590 27.55 -17.78 25.13
CA ASN A 590 28.99 -18.02 25.13
C ASN A 590 29.55 -18.42 23.75
N LEU A 591 28.77 -19.07 22.87
CA LEU A 591 29.24 -19.47 21.53
C LEU A 591 29.48 -18.29 20.59
N SER A 592 28.92 -17.13 20.95
CA SER A 592 29.01 -15.90 20.19
C SER A 592 29.90 -14.86 20.86
N SER A 593 30.56 -15.23 21.96
CA SER A 593 31.56 -14.45 22.67
C SER A 593 32.93 -14.98 22.29
N TYR A 594 33.72 -14.17 21.58
CA TYR A 594 35.07 -14.54 21.14
C TYR A 594 36.05 -13.63 21.86
N GLU A 595 36.90 -14.20 22.71
CA GLU A 595 37.87 -13.43 23.48
C GLU A 595 38.84 -12.69 22.54
N GLY A 596 38.91 -11.37 22.70
CA GLY A 596 39.66 -10.47 21.81
C GLY A 596 38.86 -9.86 20.65
N ILE A 597 37.57 -10.19 20.50
CA ILE A 597 36.67 -9.60 19.50
C ILE A 597 35.47 -8.93 20.16
N GLU A 598 35.31 -7.64 19.94
CA GLU A 598 34.22 -6.84 20.48
C GLU A 598 33.31 -6.33 19.36
N TYR A 599 32.37 -7.16 18.90
CA TYR A 599 31.49 -6.82 17.77
C TYR A 599 30.04 -6.52 18.14
N GLN A 600 29.58 -6.91 19.33
CA GLN A 600 28.20 -6.75 19.79
C GLN A 600 27.93 -5.34 20.31
N GLN A 601 28.29 -4.33 19.51
CA GLN A 601 28.34 -2.92 19.91
C GLN A 601 26.96 -2.25 19.95
N ILE A 602 25.98 -2.78 19.23
CA ILE A 602 24.66 -2.17 19.06
C ILE A 602 23.60 -3.03 19.74
N SER A 603 22.89 -2.42 20.69
CA SER A 603 21.75 -3.02 21.42
C SER A 603 20.55 -3.29 20.50
N LEU A 604 19.59 -4.10 20.97
CA LEU A 604 18.33 -4.34 20.28
C LEU A 604 17.54 -3.04 20.08
N ALA A 605 17.49 -2.18 21.10
CA ALA A 605 16.80 -0.89 20.98
C ALA A 605 17.44 -0.01 19.91
N GLU A 606 18.77 0.16 19.95
CA GLU A 606 19.48 1.00 18.99
C GLU A 606 19.47 0.41 17.57
N SER A 607 19.61 -0.90 17.42
CA SER A 607 19.55 -1.57 16.12
C SER A 607 18.18 -1.42 15.45
N ILE A 608 17.08 -1.47 16.20
CA ILE A 608 15.75 -1.18 15.65
C ILE A 608 15.65 0.30 15.26
N VAL A 609 16.22 1.24 16.03
CA VAL A 609 16.27 2.67 15.65
C VAL A 609 17.06 2.86 14.37
N ARG A 610 18.23 2.25 14.22
CA ARG A 610 19.05 2.34 12.99
C ARG A 610 18.35 1.71 11.79
N THR A 611 17.62 0.62 12.03
CA THR A 611 16.88 -0.11 10.98
C THR A 611 15.62 0.62 10.52
N GLU A 612 14.81 1.12 11.47
CA GLU A 612 13.48 1.69 11.22
C GLU A 612 13.44 3.23 11.33
N GLY A 613 14.53 3.87 11.72
CA GLY A 613 14.67 5.33 11.77
C GLY A 613 14.78 5.96 10.37
N SER A 614 14.18 7.14 10.22
CA SER A 614 14.53 8.07 9.15
C SER A 614 15.93 8.60 9.43
N ARG A 615 16.83 8.66 8.44
CA ARG A 615 18.18 9.24 8.64
C ARG A 615 18.02 10.74 8.92
N GLU A 616 18.11 11.13 10.17
CA GLU A 616 18.83 12.34 10.62
C GLU A 616 19.77 11.84 11.73
N PRO A 617 21.04 12.32 11.78
CA PRO A 617 21.93 11.98 12.88
C PRO A 617 21.32 12.47 14.19
N LEU A 618 21.29 11.61 15.19
CA LEU A 618 21.14 12.05 16.58
C LEU A 618 22.47 12.70 16.95
N ASP A 619 22.51 14.03 16.95
CA ASP A 619 23.59 14.78 17.55
C ASP A 619 23.70 14.38 19.03
N LYS A 620 24.93 14.02 19.42
CA LYS A 620 25.31 13.76 20.79
C LYS A 620 25.45 15.09 21.55
N GLU A 621 25.03 15.02 22.82
CA GLU A 621 25.43 15.85 23.96
C GLU A 621 24.92 17.31 24.04
N ASN A 622 23.98 17.52 24.97
CA ASN A 622 24.29 18.22 26.22
C ASN A 622 23.17 17.99 27.26
N PRO A 623 23.49 17.67 28.53
CA PRO A 623 22.51 17.65 29.60
C PRO A 623 22.29 19.09 30.08
N ILE A 624 21.11 19.66 29.81
CA ILE A 624 20.69 20.92 30.42
C ILE A 624 19.32 20.72 31.07
N GLU A 625 19.28 21.01 32.36
CA GLU A 625 18.13 21.04 33.25
C GLU A 625 17.01 21.99 32.80
N PRO A 626 15.77 21.84 33.33
CA PRO A 626 14.56 22.34 32.67
C PRO A 626 14.37 23.85 32.88
N SER A 627 14.35 24.61 31.79
CA SER A 627 13.84 25.99 31.79
C SER A 627 12.52 26.09 31.01
N TYR A 628 11.66 26.98 31.47
CA TYR A 628 10.26 27.17 31.06
C TYR A 628 10.01 27.04 29.55
N ASN A 629 9.34 25.96 29.13
CA ASN A 629 8.99 25.71 27.73
C ASN A 629 7.88 26.67 27.26
N LYS A 630 8.19 27.58 26.32
CA LYS A 630 7.18 28.39 25.62
C LYS A 630 6.15 27.48 24.93
N PRO A 631 4.85 27.83 24.92
CA PRO A 631 3.83 27.02 24.24
C PRO A 631 4.10 27.01 22.73
N LYS A 632 4.02 25.84 22.09
CA LYS A 632 4.24 25.69 20.64
C LYS A 632 2.95 25.80 19.84
N ALA A 633 2.96 26.54 18.73
CA ALA A 633 1.87 26.63 17.76
C ALA A 633 2.28 26.05 16.40
N LEU A 634 1.34 25.42 15.70
CA LEU A 634 1.52 24.91 14.34
C LEU A 634 0.60 25.66 13.37
N MET A 635 1.19 26.34 12.39
CA MET A 635 0.51 26.92 11.24
C MET A 635 0.58 25.96 10.05
N LEU A 636 -0.55 25.46 9.56
CA LEU A 636 -0.58 24.43 8.51
C LEU A 636 -1.44 24.83 7.32
N ALA A 637 -0.86 24.79 6.12
CA ALA A 637 -1.58 24.94 4.86
C ALA A 637 -1.16 23.87 3.85
N SER A 638 -1.95 23.64 2.79
CA SER A 638 -1.59 22.66 1.76
C SER A 638 -0.29 23.04 1.03
N VAL A 639 -0.05 24.33 0.77
CA VAL A 639 0.98 24.84 -0.14
C VAL A 639 1.62 26.11 0.45
N ALA A 640 2.87 26.39 0.11
CA ALA A 640 3.63 27.54 0.63
C ALA A 640 3.05 28.90 0.20
N SER A 641 2.44 29.00 -0.98
CA SER A 641 1.79 30.25 -1.41
C SER A 641 0.68 30.70 -0.45
N MET A 642 -0.03 29.75 0.17
CA MET A 642 -1.04 30.03 1.17
C MET A 642 -0.44 30.65 2.45
N ILE A 643 0.79 30.27 2.80
CA ILE A 643 1.50 30.84 3.94
C ILE A 643 1.96 32.25 3.61
N ASP A 644 2.65 32.43 2.48
CA ASP A 644 3.21 33.71 2.02
C ASP A 644 2.15 34.80 1.94
N GLN A 645 1.01 34.49 1.32
CA GLN A 645 0.02 35.50 0.94
C GLN A 645 -0.99 35.79 2.05
N PHE A 646 -1.28 34.82 2.94
CA PHE A 646 -2.43 34.93 3.83
C PHE A 646 -2.14 34.70 5.31
N ASN A 647 -0.97 34.18 5.69
CA ASN A 647 -0.72 33.74 7.08
C ASN A 647 0.50 34.36 7.76
N MET A 648 1.27 35.19 7.06
CA MET A 648 2.44 35.85 7.66
C MET A 648 2.07 36.68 8.89
N ASP A 649 0.96 37.43 8.85
CA ASP A 649 0.52 38.23 9.99
C ASP A 649 0.00 37.38 11.15
N ASN A 650 -0.71 36.29 10.83
CA ASN A 650 -1.14 35.30 11.82
C ASN A 650 0.06 34.66 12.55
N ILE A 651 1.14 34.38 11.82
CA ILE A 651 2.40 33.87 12.40
C ILE A 651 3.05 34.92 13.29
N GLN A 652 3.14 36.17 12.82
CA GLN A 652 3.70 37.27 13.61
C GLN A 652 2.93 37.48 14.90
N LEU A 653 1.60 37.48 14.84
CA LEU A 653 0.73 37.63 16.01
C LEU A 653 0.96 36.51 17.04
N LEU A 654 1.11 35.26 16.60
CA LEU A 654 1.43 34.15 17.51
C LEU A 654 2.81 34.31 18.16
N LEU A 655 3.82 34.77 17.41
CA LEU A 655 5.14 35.08 17.96
C LEU A 655 5.08 36.20 19.00
N ASP A 656 4.34 37.27 18.71
CA ASP A 656 4.16 38.41 19.61
C ASP A 656 3.42 38.01 20.90
N MET A 657 2.52 37.02 20.80
CA MET A 657 1.85 36.38 21.94
C MET A 657 2.73 35.38 22.70
N GLY A 658 3.99 35.20 22.30
CA GLY A 658 4.98 34.36 22.99
C GLY A 658 4.96 32.88 22.61
N TYR A 659 4.27 32.50 21.52
CA TYR A 659 4.34 31.14 20.99
C TYR A 659 5.63 30.88 20.24
N ASP A 660 6.10 29.63 20.30
CA ASP A 660 7.12 29.12 19.40
C ASP A 660 6.42 28.45 18.20
N VAL A 661 6.66 28.93 16.97
CA VAL A 661 5.81 28.61 15.82
C VAL A 661 6.52 27.69 14.83
N ASP A 662 5.84 26.63 14.39
CA ASP A 662 6.21 25.84 13.21
C ASP A 662 5.21 26.06 12.07
N VAL A 663 5.70 26.02 10.83
CA VAL A 663 4.91 26.09 9.60
C VAL A 663 5.01 24.77 8.86
N VAL A 664 3.87 24.20 8.46
CA VAL A 664 3.79 23.01 7.61
C VAL A 664 3.11 23.34 6.29
N CYS A 665 3.79 23.09 5.17
CA CYS A 665 3.22 23.21 3.84
C CYS A 665 3.98 22.41 2.77
N ASN A 666 3.39 22.26 1.58
CA ASN A 666 4.10 21.74 0.42
C ASN A 666 4.95 22.85 -0.24
N CYS A 667 6.25 22.85 0.04
CA CYS A 667 7.20 23.81 -0.53
C CYS A 667 7.68 23.49 -1.95
N LYS A 668 7.21 22.42 -2.61
CA LYS A 668 7.75 21.98 -3.91
C LYS A 668 6.74 22.03 -5.04
N GLU A 669 5.54 21.51 -4.80
CA GLU A 669 4.55 21.31 -5.85
C GLU A 669 3.27 22.05 -5.55
N GLY A 670 2.59 22.49 -6.62
CA GLY A 670 1.31 23.16 -6.48
C GLY A 670 1.41 24.50 -5.73
N ASN A 671 2.45 25.29 -5.98
CA ASN A 671 2.52 26.68 -5.55
C ASN A 671 2.13 27.61 -6.71
N THR A 672 1.52 28.74 -6.38
CA THR A 672 1.20 29.82 -7.34
C THR A 672 2.27 30.92 -7.36
N ILE A 673 3.33 30.75 -6.56
CA ILE A 673 4.50 31.62 -6.48
C ILE A 673 5.73 30.86 -6.99
N SER A 674 6.72 31.59 -7.49
CA SER A 674 7.97 31.01 -8.00
C SER A 674 8.78 30.32 -6.90
N GLU A 675 9.62 29.36 -7.29
CA GLU A 675 10.53 28.67 -6.37
C GLU A 675 11.44 29.66 -5.62
N GLU A 676 11.92 30.70 -6.30
CA GLU A 676 12.72 31.77 -5.69
C GLU A 676 11.94 32.49 -4.57
N ARG A 677 10.65 32.77 -4.79
CA ARG A 677 9.78 33.40 -3.78
C ARG A 677 9.51 32.45 -2.60
N ILE A 678 9.44 31.15 -2.84
CA ILE A 678 9.36 30.13 -1.76
C ILE A 678 10.63 30.14 -0.92
N GLN A 679 11.82 30.19 -1.53
CA GLN A 679 13.08 30.26 -0.78
C GLN A 679 13.18 31.56 0.03
N LYS A 680 12.77 32.70 -0.54
CA LYS A 680 12.66 33.97 0.19
C LYS A 680 11.67 33.91 1.37
N LEU A 681 10.53 33.24 1.21
CA LEU A 681 9.60 32.97 2.32
C LEU A 681 10.27 32.14 3.42
N ILE A 682 10.93 31.04 3.06
CA ILE A 682 11.62 30.16 4.04
C ILE A 682 12.70 30.95 4.80
N GLY A 683 13.47 31.79 4.11
CA GLY A 683 14.46 32.69 4.72
C GLY A 683 13.82 33.61 5.76
N ARG A 684 12.79 34.37 5.38
CA ARG A 684 12.07 35.29 6.29
C ARG A 684 11.46 34.57 7.50
N LEU A 685 10.96 33.35 7.32
CA LEU A 685 10.43 32.55 8.44
C LEU A 685 11.54 32.10 9.39
N LYS A 686 12.69 31.65 8.86
CA LYS A 686 13.85 31.27 9.68
C LYS A 686 14.44 32.45 10.45
N GLU A 687 14.51 33.64 9.85
CA GLU A 687 14.95 34.87 10.52
C GLU A 687 14.06 35.22 11.73
N LYS A 688 12.77 34.86 11.66
CA LYS A 688 11.81 35.01 12.76
C LYS A 688 11.83 33.86 13.78
N GLY A 689 12.75 32.90 13.63
CA GLY A 689 12.83 31.71 14.48
C GLY A 689 11.74 30.66 14.19
N VAL A 690 11.04 30.75 13.06
CA VAL A 690 9.93 29.85 12.70
C VAL A 690 10.44 28.63 11.95
N GLY A 691 10.14 27.44 12.46
CA GLY A 691 10.50 26.17 11.81
C GLY A 691 9.65 25.93 10.56
N VAL A 692 10.25 25.70 9.39
CA VAL A 692 9.50 25.39 8.15
C VAL A 692 9.66 23.92 7.78
N ILE A 693 8.54 23.20 7.72
CA ILE A 693 8.50 21.75 7.54
C ILE A 693 7.76 21.41 6.26
N HIS A 694 8.47 20.80 5.31
CA HIS A 694 7.88 20.31 4.08
C HIS A 694 7.01 19.07 4.34
N VAL A 695 5.72 19.15 3.97
CA VAL A 695 4.82 18.00 3.92
C VAL A 695 4.14 17.99 2.54
N PRO A 696 4.20 16.88 1.78
CA PRO A 696 3.74 16.86 0.40
C PRO A 696 2.22 16.67 0.33
N ILE A 697 1.46 17.65 0.82
CA ILE A 697 0.00 17.64 0.78
C ILE A 697 -0.43 17.78 -0.69
N PRO A 698 -1.22 16.85 -1.25
CA PRO A 698 -1.66 16.93 -2.64
C PRO A 698 -2.71 18.02 -2.84
N ARG A 699 -2.88 18.46 -4.10
CA ARG A 699 -4.00 19.34 -4.51
C ARG A 699 -5.26 18.56 -4.87
N GLU A 700 -5.11 17.31 -5.32
CA GLU A 700 -6.22 16.46 -5.73
C GLU A 700 -6.73 15.57 -4.60
N ILE A 701 -8.06 15.50 -4.44
CA ILE A 701 -8.71 14.67 -3.42
C ILE A 701 -8.62 13.16 -3.72
N THR A 702 -8.33 12.80 -4.97
CA THR A 702 -8.21 11.41 -5.44
C THR A 702 -6.87 10.78 -5.05
N ASP A 703 -5.85 11.58 -4.72
CA ASP A 703 -4.54 11.09 -4.26
C ASP A 703 -4.55 10.71 -2.77
N VAL A 704 -5.38 9.71 -2.46
CA VAL A 704 -5.60 9.23 -1.09
C VAL A 704 -4.30 8.72 -0.46
N LYS A 705 -3.38 8.16 -1.25
CA LYS A 705 -2.08 7.68 -0.76
C LYS A 705 -1.24 8.82 -0.20
N ARG A 706 -1.13 9.92 -0.94
CA ARG A 706 -0.35 11.08 -0.52
C ARG A 706 -1.04 11.86 0.60
N ILE A 707 -2.38 11.91 0.63
CA ILE A 707 -3.15 12.43 1.78
C ILE A 707 -2.83 11.64 3.05
N LEU A 708 -2.88 10.30 3.01
CA LEU A 708 -2.57 9.45 4.17
C LEU A 708 -1.11 9.55 4.61
N TYR A 709 -0.18 9.71 3.66
CA TYR A 709 1.23 9.94 3.95
C TYR A 709 1.42 11.28 4.70
N SER A 710 0.86 12.36 4.17
CA SER A 710 0.90 13.70 4.78
C SER A 710 0.23 13.71 6.16
N LEU A 711 -0.92 13.03 6.32
CA LEU A 711 -1.57 12.83 7.62
C LEU A 711 -0.65 12.16 8.65
N ASN A 712 0.11 11.14 8.26
CA ASN A 712 1.02 10.46 9.16
C ASN A 712 2.22 11.34 9.56
N MET A 713 2.74 12.17 8.63
CA MET A 713 3.79 13.14 8.95
C MET A 713 3.30 14.16 9.98
N VAL A 714 2.13 14.76 9.75
CA VAL A 714 1.56 15.77 10.66
C VAL A 714 1.23 15.18 12.03
N LYS A 715 0.73 13.93 12.10
CA LYS A 715 0.54 13.22 13.38
C LYS A 715 1.83 13.08 14.19
N LYS A 716 2.93 12.74 13.53
CA LYS A 716 4.25 12.63 14.18
C LYS A 716 4.74 13.98 14.67
N LEU A 717 4.54 15.04 13.91
CA LEU A 717 4.88 16.40 14.35
C LEU A 717 4.07 16.80 15.58
N CYS A 718 2.76 16.51 15.60
CA CYS A 718 1.91 16.78 16.76
C CYS A 718 2.38 16.02 18.01
N ASP A 719 2.80 14.76 17.87
CA ASP A 719 3.31 13.95 19.00
C ASP A 719 4.73 14.37 19.43
N LYS A 720 5.61 14.76 18.49
CA LYS A 720 6.99 15.20 18.75
C LYS A 720 7.02 16.57 19.44
N ASN A 721 6.34 17.54 18.85
CA ASN A 721 6.45 18.96 19.23
C ASN A 721 5.37 19.39 20.22
N LYS A 722 4.39 18.53 20.51
CA LYS A 722 3.34 18.73 21.53
C LYS A 722 2.65 20.10 21.41
N TYR A 723 2.23 20.46 20.19
CA TYR A 723 1.62 21.76 19.92
C TYR A 723 0.44 22.03 20.86
N TYR A 724 0.45 23.20 21.48
CA TYR A 724 -0.68 23.73 22.23
C TYR A 724 -1.78 24.20 21.29
N LEU A 725 -1.41 24.84 20.18
CA LEU A 725 -2.32 25.40 19.19
C LEU A 725 -1.99 24.85 17.80
N LEU A 726 -3.02 24.49 17.04
CA LEU A 726 -2.89 24.14 15.62
C LEU A 726 -3.89 24.98 14.82
N HIS A 727 -3.38 25.91 14.01
CA HIS A 727 -4.17 26.69 13.08
C HIS A 727 -3.96 26.17 11.66
N CYS A 728 -5.05 25.69 11.03
CA CYS A 728 -4.99 25.07 9.72
C CYS A 728 -5.84 25.79 8.66
N HIS A 729 -5.38 25.64 7.41
CA HIS A 729 -5.92 26.27 6.22
C HIS A 729 -5.95 25.27 5.06
N SER A 730 -6.58 25.70 3.95
CA SER A 730 -6.77 24.92 2.72
C SER A 730 -7.70 23.70 2.89
N PRO A 731 -8.41 23.26 1.84
CA PRO A 731 -9.38 22.16 1.96
C PRO A 731 -8.74 20.85 2.45
N ILE A 732 -7.71 20.36 1.76
CA ILE A 732 -7.04 19.10 2.10
C ILE A 732 -6.15 19.26 3.34
N GLY A 733 -5.39 20.36 3.41
CA GLY A 733 -4.51 20.68 4.54
C GLY A 733 -5.26 20.73 5.88
N SER A 734 -6.43 21.38 5.92
CA SER A 734 -7.24 21.46 7.14
C SER A 734 -7.82 20.12 7.58
N VAL A 735 -8.21 19.25 6.64
CA VAL A 735 -8.68 17.89 6.96
C VAL A 735 -7.53 17.06 7.54
N VAL A 736 -6.36 17.12 6.89
CA VAL A 736 -5.13 16.47 7.37
C VAL A 736 -4.78 16.94 8.79
N ALA A 737 -4.77 18.24 9.04
CA ALA A 737 -4.50 18.84 10.35
C ALA A 737 -5.50 18.41 11.43
N ARG A 738 -6.80 18.58 11.18
CA ARG A 738 -7.87 18.25 12.15
C ARG A 738 -7.88 16.78 12.53
N ILE A 739 -7.69 15.89 11.55
CA ILE A 739 -7.58 14.44 11.81
C ILE A 739 -6.26 14.10 12.50
N ALA A 740 -5.15 14.77 12.17
CA ALA A 740 -3.88 14.57 12.85
C ALA A 740 -3.94 14.96 14.33
N ALA A 741 -4.68 16.02 14.63
CA ALA A 741 -4.80 16.55 15.99
C ALA A 741 -5.62 15.67 16.93
N ILE A 742 -6.43 14.70 16.47
CA ILE A 742 -7.35 13.90 17.33
C ILE A 742 -6.67 13.38 18.61
N LYS A 743 -5.47 12.79 18.48
CA LYS A 743 -4.72 12.26 19.63
C LYS A 743 -4.11 13.40 20.47
N ALA A 744 -3.56 14.41 19.83
CA ALA A 744 -2.94 15.56 20.48
C ALA A 744 -3.95 16.37 21.31
N ARG A 745 -5.18 16.55 20.80
CA ARG A 745 -6.31 17.15 21.53
C ARG A 745 -6.59 16.44 22.85
N ASN A 746 -6.61 15.10 22.83
CA ASN A 746 -6.90 14.31 24.03
C ASN A 746 -5.70 14.30 25.00
N LYS A 747 -4.48 14.16 24.48
CA LYS A 747 -3.25 13.93 25.26
C LYS A 747 -2.59 15.21 25.77
N TYR A 748 -2.51 16.24 24.93
CA TYR A 748 -1.81 17.50 25.22
C TYR A 748 -2.77 18.70 25.30
N LYS A 749 -4.08 18.46 25.20
CA LYS A 749 -5.12 19.51 25.18
C LYS A 749 -4.96 20.51 24.02
N THR A 750 -4.32 20.07 22.92
CA THR A 750 -4.14 20.87 21.71
C THR A 750 -5.46 21.48 21.25
N LYS A 751 -5.47 22.80 21.03
CA LYS A 751 -6.58 23.54 20.43
C LYS A 751 -6.44 23.54 18.92
N VAL A 752 -7.57 23.41 18.22
CA VAL A 752 -7.57 23.38 16.75
C VAL A 752 -8.45 24.50 16.21
N ILE A 753 -7.82 25.37 15.43
CA ILE A 753 -8.44 26.45 14.68
C ILE A 753 -8.41 26.08 13.20
N TYR A 754 -9.53 26.24 12.52
CA TYR A 754 -9.63 26.08 11.07
C TYR A 754 -10.20 27.35 10.45
N THR A 755 -9.46 27.97 9.53
CA THR A 755 -9.98 29.06 8.70
C THR A 755 -10.41 28.53 7.34
N ALA A 756 -11.72 28.53 7.11
CA ALA A 756 -12.36 28.24 5.83
C ALA A 756 -12.34 29.48 4.93
N HIS A 757 -11.51 29.44 3.90
CA HIS A 757 -11.40 30.50 2.88
C HIS A 757 -12.54 30.46 1.84
N GLY A 758 -13.65 29.77 2.17
CA GLY A 758 -14.70 29.45 1.24
C GLY A 758 -15.03 27.95 1.23
N PHE A 759 -16.24 27.56 1.61
CA PHE A 759 -16.66 26.17 1.43
C PHE A 759 -16.75 25.80 -0.06
N HIS A 760 -16.49 24.53 -0.38
CA HIS A 760 -16.64 24.00 -1.74
C HIS A 760 -18.09 23.66 -2.08
N PHE A 761 -18.95 23.62 -1.06
CA PHE A 761 -20.40 23.54 -1.13
C PHE A 761 -20.96 24.91 -0.68
N TYR A 762 -21.74 25.54 -1.54
CA TYR A 762 -22.34 26.85 -1.30
C TYR A 762 -23.65 26.92 -2.12
N LYS A 763 -24.44 27.98 -1.94
CA LYS A 763 -25.68 28.15 -2.70
C LYS A 763 -25.38 28.29 -4.19
N GLY A 764 -25.87 27.36 -5.02
CA GLY A 764 -25.57 27.29 -6.45
C GLY A 764 -24.39 26.38 -6.84
N ALA A 765 -23.66 25.81 -5.87
CA ALA A 765 -22.59 24.86 -6.17
C ALA A 765 -23.13 23.54 -6.78
N PRO A 766 -22.37 22.87 -7.67
CA PRO A 766 -22.76 21.59 -8.23
C PRO A 766 -23.12 20.54 -7.16
N LYS A 767 -24.16 19.73 -7.40
CA LYS A 767 -24.62 18.69 -6.45
C LYS A 767 -23.50 17.72 -6.02
N ARG A 768 -22.55 17.43 -6.92
CA ARG A 768 -21.37 16.59 -6.62
C ARG A 768 -20.50 17.18 -5.50
N ASN A 769 -20.34 18.51 -5.46
CA ASN A 769 -19.53 19.17 -4.44
C ASN A 769 -20.20 19.06 -3.06
N TRP A 770 -21.53 19.24 -3.02
CA TRP A 770 -22.32 18.99 -1.82
C TRP A 770 -22.19 17.54 -1.34
N LEU A 771 -22.22 16.56 -2.24
CA LEU A 771 -22.10 15.15 -1.86
C LEU A 771 -20.72 14.77 -1.29
N ILE A 772 -19.65 15.45 -1.74
CA ILE A 772 -18.27 15.12 -1.38
C ILE A 772 -17.79 15.96 -0.18
N PHE A 773 -17.83 17.29 -0.30
CA PHE A 773 -17.14 18.17 0.64
C PHE A 773 -17.94 18.44 1.92
N TYR A 774 -19.28 18.51 1.84
CA TYR A 774 -20.11 18.80 3.01
C TYR A 774 -20.03 17.71 4.08
N PRO A 775 -20.15 16.39 3.77
CA PRO A 775 -19.98 15.36 4.78
C PRO A 775 -18.60 15.38 5.46
N ILE A 776 -17.55 15.66 4.69
CA ILE A 776 -16.17 15.74 5.21
C ILE A 776 -16.05 16.90 6.20
N GLU A 777 -16.46 18.10 5.80
CA GLU A 777 -16.43 19.28 6.68
C GLU A 777 -17.33 19.10 7.90
N LYS A 778 -18.51 18.51 7.73
CA LYS A 778 -19.42 18.20 8.84
C LYS A 778 -18.77 17.28 9.87
N ILE A 779 -18.09 16.23 9.44
CA ILE A 779 -17.36 15.32 10.35
C ILE A 779 -16.17 16.03 11.00
N CYS A 780 -15.36 16.75 10.23
CA CYS A 780 -14.20 17.47 10.75
C CYS A 780 -14.57 18.64 11.68
N SER A 781 -15.78 19.19 11.57
CA SER A 781 -16.24 20.25 12.47
C SER A 781 -16.27 19.81 13.94
N PHE A 782 -16.57 18.54 14.23
CA PHE A 782 -16.47 17.98 15.60
C PHE A 782 -15.03 17.98 16.17
N LEU A 783 -14.03 18.07 15.31
CA LEU A 783 -12.61 18.11 15.68
C LEU A 783 -12.05 19.53 15.78
N THR A 784 -12.91 20.53 15.62
CA THR A 784 -12.54 21.95 15.51
C THR A 784 -13.01 22.69 16.75
N ASP A 785 -12.10 23.35 17.48
CA ASP A 785 -12.52 24.23 18.59
C ASP A 785 -13.03 25.55 18.03
N VAL A 786 -12.31 26.11 17.06
CA VAL A 786 -12.66 27.38 16.44
C VAL A 786 -12.72 27.23 14.92
N LEU A 787 -13.89 27.49 14.35
CA LEU A 787 -14.10 27.57 12.91
C LEU A 787 -14.22 29.04 12.51
N ILE A 788 -13.28 29.51 11.69
CA ILE A 788 -13.28 30.86 11.14
C ILE A 788 -13.76 30.79 9.69
N THR A 789 -14.72 31.63 9.33
CA THR A 789 -15.23 31.79 7.95
C THR A 789 -15.02 33.22 7.50
N ILE A 790 -14.64 33.40 6.23
CA ILE A 790 -14.25 34.72 5.71
C ILE A 790 -15.36 35.52 5.00
N ASN A 791 -16.53 34.92 4.84
CA ASN A 791 -17.72 35.54 4.24
C ASN A 791 -18.96 35.21 5.09
N LYS A 792 -20.00 36.04 4.97
CA LYS A 792 -21.22 35.95 5.78
C LYS A 792 -22.06 34.72 5.44
N GLU A 793 -22.16 34.35 4.17
CA GLU A 793 -22.93 33.16 3.75
C GLU A 793 -22.38 31.89 4.42
N ASP A 794 -21.07 31.67 4.34
CA ASP A 794 -20.40 30.53 4.98
C ASP A 794 -20.48 30.61 6.50
N TYR A 795 -20.45 31.81 7.09
CA TYR A 795 -20.61 32.02 8.53
C TYR A 795 -22.00 31.58 9.02
N GLU A 796 -23.05 32.10 8.40
CA GLU A 796 -24.44 31.75 8.73
C GLU A 796 -24.70 30.26 8.50
N PHE A 797 -24.13 29.70 7.42
CA PHE A 797 -24.20 28.27 7.16
C PHE A 797 -23.49 27.47 8.26
N ALA A 798 -22.27 27.86 8.63
CA ALA A 798 -21.46 27.18 9.63
C ALA A 798 -22.12 27.20 11.02
N GLN A 799 -22.72 28.33 11.42
CA GLN A 799 -23.45 28.43 12.69
C GLN A 799 -24.63 27.45 12.77
N LYS A 800 -25.37 27.28 11.67
CA LYS A 800 -26.55 26.41 11.63
C LYS A 800 -26.21 24.94 11.43
N HIS A 801 -25.16 24.66 10.65
CA HIS A 801 -24.93 23.32 10.11
C HIS A 801 -23.58 22.70 10.48
N MET A 802 -22.65 23.39 11.15
CA MET A 802 -21.38 22.79 11.61
C MET A 802 -21.39 22.55 13.12
N ASN A 803 -20.49 21.70 13.60
CA ASN A 803 -20.37 21.28 15.00
C ASN A 803 -19.06 21.73 15.66
N ALA A 804 -18.39 22.75 15.11
CA ALA A 804 -17.28 23.39 15.79
C ALA A 804 -17.76 24.04 17.11
N LYS A 805 -16.90 24.11 18.13
CA LYS A 805 -17.32 24.66 19.43
C LYS A 805 -17.69 26.13 19.33
N ASN A 806 -16.84 26.90 18.64
CA ASN A 806 -17.07 28.31 18.34
C ASN A 806 -16.95 28.54 16.83
N VAL A 807 -17.78 29.42 16.30
CA VAL A 807 -17.76 29.85 14.89
C VAL A 807 -17.62 31.37 14.86
N TYR A 808 -16.60 31.89 14.16
CA TYR A 808 -16.34 33.32 14.01
C TYR A 808 -16.35 33.75 12.56
N TYR A 809 -16.87 34.95 12.32
CA TYR A 809 -16.71 35.66 11.07
C TYR A 809 -15.50 36.58 11.18
N VAL A 810 -14.52 36.39 10.30
CA VAL A 810 -13.33 37.26 10.19
C VAL A 810 -13.27 37.75 8.74
N PRO A 811 -13.31 39.05 8.44
CA PRO A 811 -13.46 39.56 7.08
C PRO A 811 -12.17 39.42 6.24
N GLY A 812 -11.78 38.18 5.95
CA GLY A 812 -10.60 37.81 5.18
C GLY A 812 -9.29 38.02 5.92
N VAL A 813 -8.22 38.28 5.16
CA VAL A 813 -6.91 38.67 5.69
C VAL A 813 -6.78 40.18 5.91
N GLY A 814 -7.81 40.93 5.52
CA GLY A 814 -7.83 42.38 5.49
C GLY A 814 -6.98 42.99 4.37
N VAL A 815 -7.10 44.29 4.20
CA VAL A 815 -6.31 45.10 3.28
C VAL A 815 -5.74 46.30 4.01
N ASP A 816 -4.52 46.73 3.67
CA ASP A 816 -3.98 48.00 4.16
C ASP A 816 -4.64 49.14 3.40
N THR A 817 -5.74 49.67 3.92
CA THR A 817 -6.57 50.65 3.20
C THR A 817 -5.85 51.95 2.88
N LYS A 818 -4.77 52.27 3.61
CA LYS A 818 -3.98 53.50 3.40
C LYS A 818 -2.96 53.35 2.27
N LYS A 819 -2.54 52.14 1.96
CA LYS A 819 -1.50 51.87 0.96
C LYS A 819 -1.99 52.07 -0.48
N PHE A 820 -3.27 51.81 -0.74
CA PHE A 820 -3.77 51.66 -2.11
C PHE A 820 -4.31 52.93 -2.75
N PHE A 821 -4.45 54.03 -1.99
CA PHE A 821 -4.82 55.34 -2.53
C PHE A 821 -3.63 56.28 -2.50
N ILE A 822 -3.28 56.86 -3.64
CA ILE A 822 -2.21 57.85 -3.77
C ILE A 822 -2.86 59.21 -4.03
N ASP A 823 -2.77 60.11 -3.05
CA ASP A 823 -3.27 61.47 -3.20
C ASP A 823 -2.44 62.23 -4.26
N GLY A 824 -3.12 62.92 -5.18
CA GLY A 824 -2.48 63.64 -6.28
C GLY A 824 -1.74 62.77 -7.31
N PHE A 825 -2.10 61.49 -7.46
CA PHE A 825 -1.46 60.59 -8.44
C PHE A 825 -1.62 61.09 -9.89
N ASP A 826 -0.50 61.21 -10.62
CA ASP A 826 -0.50 61.58 -12.03
C ASP A 826 -0.86 60.40 -12.93
N LYS A 827 -2.17 60.26 -13.22
CA LYS A 827 -2.69 59.22 -14.12
C LYS A 827 -2.09 59.30 -15.53
N ASN A 828 -1.79 60.50 -16.03
CA ASN A 828 -1.44 60.71 -17.44
C ASN A 828 -0.03 60.22 -17.76
N THR A 829 0.91 60.47 -16.85
CA THR A 829 2.27 59.90 -16.96
C THR A 829 2.20 58.36 -16.97
N LYS A 830 1.43 57.76 -16.06
CA LYS A 830 1.30 56.29 -16.00
C LYS A 830 0.62 55.71 -17.25
N LYS A 831 -0.39 56.40 -17.82
CA LYS A 831 -1.05 56.02 -19.09
C LYS A 831 -0.05 56.02 -20.24
N SER A 832 0.79 57.05 -20.30
CA SER A 832 1.84 57.18 -21.31
C SER A 832 2.87 56.04 -21.26
N GLU A 833 3.27 55.58 -20.06
CA GLU A 833 4.18 54.43 -19.89
C GLU A 833 3.64 53.14 -20.53
N LEU A 834 2.32 52.96 -20.52
CA LEU A 834 1.64 51.81 -21.11
C LEU A 834 1.16 52.06 -22.54
N LYS A 835 1.55 53.19 -23.15
CA LYS A 835 1.12 53.63 -24.50
C LYS A 835 -0.40 53.81 -24.62
N LEU A 836 -1.02 54.32 -23.57
CA LEU A 836 -2.45 54.65 -23.50
C LEU A 836 -2.64 56.18 -23.62
N GLY A 837 -3.74 56.59 -24.25
CA GLY A 837 -4.15 57.98 -24.40
C GLY A 837 -4.73 58.57 -23.11
N VAL A 838 -4.65 59.90 -22.97
CA VAL A 838 -5.15 60.63 -21.79
C VAL A 838 -6.66 60.43 -21.59
N ASP A 839 -7.41 60.41 -22.68
CA ASP A 839 -8.87 60.25 -22.70
C ASP A 839 -9.35 58.79 -22.71
N ASP A 840 -8.44 57.81 -22.66
CA ASP A 840 -8.80 56.39 -22.66
C ASP A 840 -9.42 56.01 -21.31
N ILE A 841 -10.48 55.20 -21.35
CA ILE A 841 -11.17 54.67 -20.19
C ILE A 841 -10.57 53.31 -19.85
N ILE A 842 -10.02 53.19 -18.64
CA ILE A 842 -9.27 52.00 -18.23
C ILE A 842 -10.13 51.11 -17.35
N VAL A 843 -10.51 49.95 -17.90
CA VAL A 843 -11.09 48.83 -17.16
C VAL A 843 -9.95 47.92 -16.71
N PHE A 844 -9.85 47.63 -15.42
CA PHE A 844 -8.73 46.90 -14.85
C PHE A 844 -9.15 45.66 -14.06
N SER A 845 -8.36 44.59 -14.18
CA SER A 845 -8.51 43.36 -13.42
C SER A 845 -7.17 42.84 -12.92
N VAL A 846 -7.17 42.23 -11.73
CA VAL A 846 -6.00 41.56 -11.15
C VAL A 846 -6.34 40.10 -10.86
N GLY A 847 -5.52 39.17 -11.36
CA GLY A 847 -5.64 37.74 -11.04
C GLY A 847 -5.17 36.79 -12.15
N GLU A 848 -4.99 35.52 -11.79
CA GLU A 848 -4.56 34.45 -12.72
C GLU A 848 -5.49 34.28 -13.94
N LEU A 849 -4.92 34.03 -15.11
CA LEU A 849 -5.68 33.79 -16.34
C LEU A 849 -6.14 32.32 -16.40
N ASN A 850 -7.30 32.03 -15.80
CA ASN A 850 -7.85 30.67 -15.69
C ASN A 850 -9.39 30.68 -15.80
N GLU A 851 -9.98 29.48 -15.93
CA GLU A 851 -11.44 29.32 -16.07
C GLU A 851 -12.24 29.96 -14.93
N ASN A 852 -11.74 29.87 -13.69
CA ASN A 852 -12.45 30.41 -12.53
C ASN A 852 -12.61 31.93 -12.60
N LYS A 853 -11.62 32.65 -13.16
CA LYS A 853 -11.64 34.11 -13.24
C LYS A 853 -12.51 34.64 -14.38
N ASN A 854 -12.80 33.81 -15.40
CA ASN A 854 -13.78 34.06 -16.46
C ASN A 854 -13.61 35.43 -17.15
N GLN A 855 -12.38 35.84 -17.41
CA GLN A 855 -12.09 37.16 -18.00
C GLN A 855 -12.69 37.34 -19.40
N GLU A 856 -12.95 36.23 -20.08
CA GLU A 856 -13.60 36.16 -21.40
C GLU A 856 -14.92 36.95 -21.45
N VAL A 857 -15.74 36.85 -20.41
CA VAL A 857 -17.05 37.52 -20.35
C VAL A 857 -16.89 39.04 -20.34
N ILE A 858 -15.84 39.56 -19.70
CA ILE A 858 -15.54 41.00 -19.69
C ILE A 858 -15.10 41.47 -21.08
N VAL A 859 -14.27 40.69 -21.79
CA VAL A 859 -13.87 40.98 -23.18
C VAL A 859 -15.12 41.07 -24.07
N ARG A 860 -16.03 40.09 -23.98
CA ARG A 860 -17.29 40.09 -24.75
C ARG A 860 -18.22 41.25 -24.38
N ALA A 861 -18.25 41.65 -23.11
CA ALA A 861 -19.07 42.77 -22.65
C ALA A 861 -18.54 44.12 -23.16
N ILE A 862 -17.21 44.29 -23.21
CA ILE A 862 -16.56 45.48 -23.78
C ILE A 862 -16.77 45.52 -25.30
N ALA A 863 -16.66 44.40 -26.00
CA ALA A 863 -16.94 44.31 -27.44
C ALA A 863 -18.35 44.83 -27.79
N LYS A 864 -19.36 44.53 -26.96
CA LYS A 864 -20.74 45.04 -27.15
C LYS A 864 -20.87 46.55 -27.07
N LEU A 865 -19.99 47.24 -26.33
CA LEU A 865 -20.04 48.70 -26.21
C LEU A 865 -19.57 49.41 -27.47
N ASN A 866 -18.78 48.73 -28.32
CA ASN A 866 -18.21 49.27 -29.55
C ASN A 866 -17.55 50.65 -29.35
N ASN A 867 -16.88 50.84 -28.21
CA ASN A 867 -16.22 52.08 -27.84
C ASN A 867 -14.69 51.90 -27.88
N PRO A 868 -14.00 52.44 -28.89
CA PRO A 868 -12.55 52.24 -29.05
C PRO A 868 -11.72 52.92 -27.95
N LYS A 869 -12.31 53.82 -27.15
CA LYS A 869 -11.62 54.45 -26.01
C LYS A 869 -11.55 53.55 -24.78
N ILE A 870 -12.22 52.40 -24.76
CA ILE A 870 -12.20 51.49 -23.61
C ILE A 870 -11.06 50.49 -23.75
N HIS A 871 -10.14 50.50 -22.79
CA HIS A 871 -9.00 49.60 -22.74
C HIS A 871 -9.16 48.66 -21.55
N TYR A 872 -9.02 47.34 -21.80
CA TYR A 872 -9.09 46.34 -20.75
C TYR A 872 -7.68 45.87 -20.38
N LEU A 873 -7.24 46.19 -19.17
CA LEU A 873 -5.93 45.83 -18.65
C LEU A 873 -6.07 44.69 -17.64
N ILE A 874 -5.22 43.66 -17.78
CA ILE A 874 -5.20 42.53 -16.83
C ILE A 874 -3.78 42.33 -16.31
N ALA A 875 -3.59 42.50 -15.00
CA ALA A 875 -2.35 42.12 -14.32
C ALA A 875 -2.47 40.68 -13.81
N GLY A 876 -1.85 39.75 -14.52
CA GLY A 876 -1.88 38.33 -14.22
C GLY A 876 -1.26 37.48 -15.33
N GLN A 877 -1.02 36.20 -15.01
CA GLN A 877 -0.52 35.20 -15.95
C GLN A 877 -1.35 33.93 -15.83
N GLY A 878 -1.43 33.12 -16.88
CA GLY A 878 -2.12 31.83 -16.80
C GLY A 878 -2.39 31.20 -18.17
N LYS A 879 -3.04 30.03 -18.15
CA LYS A 879 -3.22 29.17 -19.33
C LYS A 879 -4.15 29.75 -20.39
N LYS A 880 -5.00 30.74 -20.03
CA LYS A 880 -5.95 31.38 -20.95
C LYS A 880 -5.40 32.59 -21.70
N GLU A 881 -4.10 32.86 -21.61
CA GLU A 881 -3.48 34.05 -22.22
C GLU A 881 -3.74 34.13 -23.73
N GLU A 882 -3.39 33.07 -24.48
CA GLU A 882 -3.56 32.99 -25.93
C GLU A 882 -5.04 33.03 -26.35
N GLU A 883 -5.92 32.32 -25.62
CA GLU A 883 -7.37 32.35 -25.87
C GLU A 883 -7.97 33.76 -25.73
N LEU A 884 -7.52 34.52 -24.72
CA LEU A 884 -8.01 35.88 -24.48
C LEU A 884 -7.49 36.86 -25.54
N ILE A 885 -6.23 36.73 -25.97
CA ILE A 885 -5.67 37.55 -27.05
C ILE A 885 -6.45 37.30 -28.34
N ASN A 886 -6.59 36.04 -28.76
CA ASN A 886 -7.31 35.68 -29.98
C ASN A 886 -8.76 36.17 -29.97
N LEU A 887 -9.44 36.05 -28.83
CA LEU A 887 -10.82 36.54 -28.69
C LEU A 887 -10.89 38.07 -28.77
N ALA A 888 -9.95 38.78 -28.16
CA ALA A 888 -9.92 40.24 -28.21
C ALA A 888 -9.64 40.74 -29.63
N GLU A 889 -8.74 40.08 -30.37
CA GLU A 889 -8.48 40.37 -31.78
C GLU A 889 -9.71 40.09 -32.65
N GLU A 890 -10.38 38.94 -32.47
CA GLU A 890 -11.61 38.58 -33.18
C GLU A 890 -12.73 39.61 -32.96
N LEU A 891 -12.86 40.12 -31.73
CA LEU A 891 -13.92 41.04 -31.33
C LEU A 891 -13.53 42.52 -31.42
N GLY A 892 -12.30 42.85 -31.82
CA GLY A 892 -11.81 44.23 -31.93
C GLY A 892 -11.71 44.96 -30.58
N VAL A 893 -11.36 44.26 -29.50
CA VAL A 893 -11.25 44.83 -28.15
C VAL A 893 -9.79 45.19 -27.83
N ASN A 894 -9.57 46.38 -27.29
CA ASN A 894 -8.26 46.83 -26.81
C ASN A 894 -7.86 46.13 -25.50
N LEU A 895 -7.42 44.88 -25.58
CA LEU A 895 -6.95 44.07 -24.46
C LEU A 895 -5.44 44.21 -24.24
N HIS A 896 -5.04 44.42 -22.98
CA HIS A 896 -3.65 44.55 -22.55
C HIS A 896 -3.35 43.55 -21.43
N LEU A 897 -2.67 42.45 -21.76
CA LEU A 897 -2.22 41.47 -20.77
C LEU A 897 -0.83 41.89 -20.25
N LEU A 898 -0.78 42.40 -19.01
CA LEU A 898 0.43 43.02 -18.43
C LEU A 898 1.38 42.02 -17.79
N GLY A 899 1.01 40.74 -17.71
CA GLY A 899 1.76 39.72 -16.99
C GLY A 899 1.82 39.96 -15.48
N TYR A 900 2.85 39.41 -14.83
CA TYR A 900 3.10 39.64 -13.41
C TYR A 900 3.61 41.06 -13.18
N ARG A 901 2.98 41.81 -12.26
CA ARG A 901 3.30 43.21 -11.94
C ARG A 901 3.51 43.41 -10.45
N THR A 902 4.41 44.32 -10.11
CA THR A 902 4.68 44.73 -8.72
C THR A 902 4.16 46.12 -8.38
N ASP A 903 3.85 46.92 -9.40
CA ASP A 903 3.32 48.29 -9.34
C ASP A 903 1.78 48.32 -9.41
N ILE A 904 1.13 47.37 -8.71
CA ILE A 904 -0.35 47.23 -8.70
C ILE A 904 -1.03 48.49 -8.13
N VAL A 905 -0.41 49.16 -7.16
CA VAL A 905 -0.97 50.36 -6.54
C VAL A 905 -1.11 51.48 -7.59
N GLU A 906 -0.06 51.71 -8.38
CA GLU A 906 -0.05 52.70 -9.45
C GLU A 906 -1.06 52.36 -10.56
N LEU A 907 -1.15 51.08 -10.94
CA LEU A 907 -2.14 50.62 -11.92
C LEU A 907 -3.58 50.81 -11.44
N LEU A 908 -3.86 50.55 -10.16
CA LEU A 908 -5.18 50.81 -9.58
C LEU A 908 -5.51 52.31 -9.59
N ASN A 909 -4.57 53.17 -9.19
CA ASN A 909 -4.80 54.62 -9.15
C ASN A 909 -4.89 55.25 -10.55
N MET A 910 -4.29 54.66 -11.59
CA MET A 910 -4.49 55.13 -12.97
C MET A 910 -5.82 54.70 -13.58
N SER A 911 -6.43 53.63 -13.04
CA SER A 911 -7.61 53.00 -13.63
C SER A 911 -8.89 53.80 -13.34
N ASP A 912 -9.95 53.49 -14.09
CA ASP A 912 -11.25 54.16 -13.94
C ASP A 912 -12.32 53.20 -13.44
N ILE A 913 -12.24 51.92 -13.83
CA ILE A 913 -13.20 50.87 -13.44
C ILE A 913 -12.42 49.61 -13.07
N PHE A 914 -12.78 48.97 -11.95
CA PHE A 914 -12.32 47.61 -11.66
C PHE A 914 -13.38 46.59 -12.10
N ALA A 915 -13.02 45.57 -12.88
CA ALA A 915 -13.99 44.58 -13.35
C ALA A 915 -13.44 43.15 -13.38
N PHE A 916 -14.23 42.20 -12.88
CA PHE A 916 -13.97 40.76 -13.08
C PHE A 916 -15.26 39.93 -12.92
N SER A 917 -15.34 38.75 -13.53
CA SER A 917 -16.56 37.91 -13.45
C SER A 917 -16.26 36.50 -12.94
N SER A 918 -15.59 36.39 -11.80
CA SER A 918 -15.15 35.09 -11.30
C SER A 918 -16.32 34.16 -10.92
N TYR A 919 -16.19 32.86 -11.19
CA TYR A 919 -17.17 31.84 -10.78
C TYR A 919 -17.14 31.57 -9.27
N ARG A 920 -15.97 31.70 -8.64
CA ARG A 920 -15.80 31.46 -7.21
C ARG A 920 -14.75 32.38 -6.60
N GLU A 921 -15.15 33.04 -5.53
CA GLU A 921 -14.31 33.84 -4.64
C GLU A 921 -14.72 33.56 -3.19
N GLY A 922 -13.74 33.51 -2.29
CA GLY A 922 -13.99 33.44 -0.85
C GLY A 922 -14.29 34.83 -0.31
N LEU A 923 -13.27 35.69 -0.35
CA LEU A 923 -13.34 37.14 -0.21
C LEU A 923 -12.22 37.70 -1.08
N SER A 924 -12.53 38.56 -2.06
CA SER A 924 -11.56 38.95 -3.09
C SER A 924 -10.62 40.04 -2.57
N VAL A 925 -9.33 39.73 -2.44
CA VAL A 925 -8.30 40.72 -2.07
C VAL A 925 -8.15 41.79 -3.15
N ALA A 926 -8.08 41.39 -4.43
CA ALA A 926 -7.99 42.34 -5.54
C ALA A 926 -9.15 43.35 -5.56
N LEU A 927 -10.37 42.89 -5.21
CA LEU A 927 -11.53 43.78 -5.09
C LEU A 927 -11.39 44.73 -3.90
N MET A 928 -10.90 44.24 -2.75
CA MET A 928 -10.62 45.09 -1.59
C MET A 928 -9.56 46.16 -1.89
N GLU A 929 -8.51 45.80 -2.62
CA GLU A 929 -7.45 46.72 -3.07
C GLU A 929 -8.02 47.79 -4.02
N ALA A 930 -8.87 47.39 -4.98
CA ALA A 930 -9.55 48.31 -5.87
C ALA A 930 -10.51 49.26 -5.13
N MET A 931 -11.27 48.74 -4.17
CA MET A 931 -12.13 49.56 -3.31
C MET A 931 -11.33 50.56 -2.48
N ALA A 932 -10.16 50.17 -1.96
CA ALA A 932 -9.26 51.04 -1.22
C ALA A 932 -8.62 52.13 -2.11
N ALA A 933 -8.30 51.80 -3.36
CA ALA A 933 -7.88 52.77 -4.37
C ALA A 933 -9.01 53.71 -4.81
N GLY A 934 -10.26 53.45 -4.41
CA GLY A 934 -11.42 54.27 -4.74
C GLY A 934 -11.99 54.03 -6.13
N LEU A 935 -11.83 52.81 -6.67
CA LEU A 935 -12.44 52.44 -7.94
C LEU A 935 -13.90 51.99 -7.73
N PRO A 936 -14.84 52.37 -8.62
CA PRO A 936 -16.11 51.66 -8.76
C PRO A 936 -15.86 50.26 -9.33
N CYS A 937 -16.71 49.30 -8.99
CA CYS A 937 -16.47 47.90 -9.34
C CYS A 937 -17.62 47.25 -10.13
N VAL A 938 -17.31 46.48 -11.17
CA VAL A 938 -18.27 45.58 -11.86
C VAL A 938 -17.85 44.15 -11.62
N VAL A 939 -18.60 43.45 -10.78
CA VAL A 939 -18.16 42.15 -10.27
C VAL A 939 -19.27 41.11 -10.29
N SER A 940 -18.90 39.84 -10.42
CA SER A 940 -19.88 38.75 -10.37
C SER A 940 -20.62 38.70 -9.02
N ARG A 941 -21.93 38.39 -9.06
CA ARG A 941 -22.82 38.23 -7.91
C ARG A 941 -22.60 36.88 -7.24
N ILE A 942 -21.46 36.79 -6.56
CA ILE A 942 -21.04 35.62 -5.79
C ILE A 942 -20.75 36.03 -4.35
N ARG A 943 -20.75 35.05 -3.43
CA ARG A 943 -20.68 35.27 -1.97
C ARG A 943 -19.66 36.32 -1.52
N GLY A 944 -18.40 36.19 -1.92
CA GLY A 944 -17.32 37.06 -1.46
C GLY A 944 -17.40 38.48 -2.02
N ASN A 945 -17.87 38.62 -3.26
CA ASN A 945 -18.05 39.92 -3.88
C ASN A 945 -19.28 40.64 -3.31
N SER A 946 -20.33 39.89 -2.97
CA SER A 946 -21.58 40.41 -2.40
C SER A 946 -21.41 40.94 -0.98
N ASP A 947 -20.42 40.43 -0.23
CA ASP A 947 -20.06 40.98 1.08
C ASP A 947 -19.32 42.32 0.97
N LEU A 948 -18.57 42.53 -0.11
CA LEU A 948 -17.74 43.70 -0.36
C LEU A 948 -18.51 44.83 -1.06
N ILE A 949 -19.21 44.52 -2.16
CA ILE A 949 -19.93 45.50 -2.97
C ILE A 949 -21.40 45.55 -2.60
N GLU A 950 -21.93 46.76 -2.49
CA GLU A 950 -23.36 47.00 -2.39
C GLU A 950 -23.85 47.49 -3.74
N ASP A 951 -24.77 46.73 -4.33
CA ASP A 951 -25.26 46.92 -5.68
C ASP A 951 -25.86 48.32 -5.87
N GLY A 952 -25.38 49.04 -6.89
CA GLY A 952 -25.77 50.42 -7.17
C GLY A 952 -25.15 51.50 -6.28
N ARG A 953 -24.32 51.15 -5.28
CA ARG A 953 -23.64 52.12 -4.41
C ARG A 953 -22.12 52.08 -4.47
N GLY A 954 -21.53 50.90 -4.45
CA GLY A 954 -20.07 50.71 -4.62
C GLY A 954 -19.70 50.22 -6.03
N GLY A 955 -20.70 49.90 -6.84
CA GLY A 955 -20.51 49.14 -8.06
C GLY A 955 -21.74 48.31 -8.40
N TYR A 956 -21.60 47.41 -9.36
CA TYR A 956 -22.67 46.56 -9.85
C TYR A 956 -22.34 45.08 -9.65
N LEU A 957 -23.31 44.32 -9.14
CA LEU A 957 -23.24 42.87 -8.98
C LEU A 957 -23.98 42.20 -10.15
N CYS A 958 -23.25 41.55 -11.04
CA CYS A 958 -23.80 40.94 -12.26
C CYS A 958 -23.77 39.40 -12.19
N GLU A 959 -24.69 38.71 -12.86
CA GLU A 959 -24.60 37.26 -12.98
C GLU A 959 -23.35 36.87 -13.80
N VAL A 960 -22.72 35.73 -13.46
CA VAL A 960 -21.34 35.40 -13.89
C VAL A 960 -21.13 35.42 -15.41
N ASN A 961 -22.14 35.01 -16.19
CA ASN A 961 -22.09 34.93 -17.66
C ASN A 961 -23.03 35.91 -18.35
N ASP A 962 -23.56 36.90 -17.62
CA ASP A 962 -24.50 37.88 -18.15
C ASP A 962 -23.75 39.05 -18.80
N ILE A 963 -23.40 38.85 -20.07
CA ILE A 963 -22.66 39.82 -20.88
C ILE A 963 -23.42 41.15 -20.98
N ASP A 964 -24.75 41.12 -21.09
CA ASP A 964 -25.57 42.31 -21.27
C ASP A 964 -25.53 43.20 -20.03
N THR A 965 -25.80 42.63 -18.85
CA THR A 965 -25.78 43.39 -17.60
C THR A 965 -24.36 43.91 -17.28
N ILE A 966 -23.32 43.14 -17.58
CA ILE A 966 -21.92 43.57 -17.38
C ILE A 966 -21.58 44.74 -18.33
N SER A 967 -21.96 44.64 -19.60
CA SER A 967 -21.74 45.70 -20.59
C SER A 967 -22.44 46.99 -20.16
N GLU A 968 -23.71 46.89 -19.76
CA GLU A 968 -24.50 48.03 -19.32
C GLU A 968 -23.93 48.67 -18.04
N ALA A 969 -23.40 47.86 -17.11
CA ALA A 969 -22.72 48.33 -15.91
C ALA A 969 -21.42 49.08 -16.23
N ILE A 970 -20.58 48.55 -17.13
CA ILE A 970 -19.35 49.23 -17.58
C ILE A 970 -19.71 50.56 -18.23
N ASN A 971 -20.71 50.59 -19.11
CA ASN A 971 -21.16 51.82 -19.78
C ASN A 971 -21.62 52.88 -18.77
N LYS A 972 -22.38 52.48 -17.74
CA LYS A 972 -22.82 53.40 -16.66
C LYS A 972 -21.64 53.97 -15.89
N LEU A 973 -20.52 53.26 -15.80
CA LEU A 973 -19.31 53.69 -15.10
C LEU A 973 -18.33 54.42 -16.01
N CYS A 974 -18.61 54.63 -17.30
CA CYS A 974 -17.86 55.58 -18.13
C CYS A 974 -18.09 57.05 -17.71
N ASP A 975 -19.12 57.31 -16.89
CA ASP A 975 -19.44 58.61 -16.31
C ASP A 975 -18.56 58.91 -15.09
N VAL A 976 -17.76 59.97 -15.17
CA VAL A 976 -16.78 60.39 -14.15
C VAL A 976 -17.44 60.74 -12.81
N GLU A 977 -18.63 61.35 -12.80
CA GLU A 977 -19.32 61.68 -11.54
C GLU A 977 -19.73 60.41 -10.79
N LYS A 978 -20.21 59.40 -11.53
CA LYS A 978 -20.52 58.09 -10.95
C LYS A 978 -19.29 57.36 -10.46
N GLN A 979 -18.16 57.44 -11.18
CA GLN A 979 -16.90 56.85 -10.73
C GLN A 979 -16.49 57.42 -9.36
N ILE A 980 -16.51 58.74 -9.21
CA ILE A 980 -16.15 59.42 -7.95
C ILE A 980 -17.12 59.06 -6.82
N LEU A 981 -18.43 59.09 -7.09
CA LEU A 981 -19.46 58.79 -6.09
C LEU A 981 -19.33 57.36 -5.54
N LEU A 982 -19.27 56.37 -6.44
CA LEU A 982 -19.19 54.95 -6.07
C LEU A 982 -17.81 54.60 -5.47
N GLY A 983 -16.75 55.22 -6.00
CA GLY A 983 -15.39 55.09 -5.50
C GLY A 983 -15.22 55.58 -4.07
N THR A 984 -15.75 56.78 -3.77
CA THR A 984 -15.72 57.36 -2.42
C THR A 984 -16.50 56.48 -1.43
N TYR A 985 -17.65 55.93 -1.86
CA TYR A 985 -18.39 54.97 -1.04
C TYR A 985 -17.56 53.72 -0.72
N ASN A 986 -16.86 53.18 -1.73
CA ASN A 986 -15.98 52.01 -1.56
C ASN A 986 -14.85 52.27 -0.56
N GLN A 987 -14.18 53.44 -0.62
CA GLN A 987 -13.13 53.81 0.34
C GLN A 987 -13.63 53.91 1.78
N SER A 988 -14.87 54.36 1.97
CA SER A 988 -15.50 54.38 3.29
C SER A 988 -15.84 52.97 3.78
N LYS A 989 -16.47 52.16 2.92
CA LYS A 989 -16.92 50.81 3.25
C LYS A 989 -15.76 49.87 3.56
N ILE A 990 -14.66 49.97 2.80
CA ILE A 990 -13.52 49.05 2.92
C ILE A 990 -12.73 49.21 4.23
N LYS A 991 -12.84 50.35 4.93
CA LYS A 991 -12.23 50.55 6.27
C LYS A 991 -12.65 49.49 7.28
N LYS A 992 -13.84 48.87 7.12
CA LYS A 992 -14.30 47.75 7.96
C LYS A 992 -13.47 46.47 7.77
N PHE A 993 -12.81 46.35 6.62
CA PHE A 993 -11.94 45.25 6.21
C PHE A 993 -10.46 45.63 6.36
N ASP A 994 -10.16 46.74 7.05
CA ASP A 994 -8.77 47.15 7.28
C ASP A 994 -8.03 46.07 8.07
N LYS A 995 -6.80 45.81 7.65
CA LYS A 995 -5.93 44.79 8.23
C LYS A 995 -5.79 44.93 9.75
N LYS A 996 -5.76 46.15 10.30
CA LYS A 996 -5.69 46.36 11.75
C LYS A 996 -6.90 45.77 12.47
N ASN A 997 -8.11 46.04 11.96
CA ASN A 997 -9.35 45.52 12.54
C ASN A 997 -9.41 44.00 12.48
N VAL A 998 -8.94 43.40 11.38
CA VAL A 998 -8.86 41.94 11.22
C VAL A 998 -7.90 41.32 12.23
N MET A 999 -6.73 41.93 12.46
CA MET A 999 -5.75 41.43 13.41
C MET A 999 -6.21 41.55 14.87
N GLU A 1000 -6.94 42.61 15.23
CA GLU A 1000 -7.55 42.74 16.55
C GLU A 1000 -8.56 41.59 16.82
N ILE A 1001 -9.37 41.22 15.82
CA ILE A 1001 -10.28 40.07 15.93
C ILE A 1001 -9.50 38.76 16.05
N MET A 1002 -8.45 38.57 15.24
CA MET A 1002 -7.61 37.36 15.30
C MET A 1002 -6.89 37.21 16.64
N GLU A 1003 -6.42 38.31 17.23
CA GLU A 1003 -5.77 38.30 18.54
C GLU A 1003 -6.74 37.84 19.63
N GLN A 1004 -7.98 38.32 19.59
CA GLN A 1004 -9.04 37.88 20.50
C GLN A 1004 -9.40 36.40 20.34
N ILE A 1005 -9.30 35.86 19.12
CA ILE A 1005 -9.56 34.43 18.86
C ILE A 1005 -8.43 33.53 19.37
N TYR A 1006 -7.18 34.01 19.34
CA TYR A 1006 -6.03 33.26 19.83
C TYR A 1006 -5.89 33.27 21.35
N LYS A 1007 -6.38 34.34 22.01
CA LYS A 1007 -6.52 34.41 23.48
C LYS A 1007 -7.61 33.45 23.95
#